data_AF-A0A6A5BII0-F1
#
_entry.id   AF-A0A6A5BII0-F1
#
_cell.length_a   1.000
_cell.length_b   1.000
_cell.length_c   1.000
_cell.angle_alpha   90.00
_cell.angle_beta   90.00
_cell.angle_gamma   90.00
#
_symmetry.space_group_name_H-M   'P 1'
#
loop_
_entity.id
_entity.type
_entity.pdbx_description
1 polymer ?
#
loop_
_entity_poly.entity_id
_entity_poly.type
_entity_poly.pdbx_seq_one_letter_code
_entity_poly.pdbx_strand_id
1 'polypeptide(L)'
;MQLQDNEGHYLGIDVGTQSMKGSVIAIRNFEPKYNQSSDPSNLLNINNTNFEIIWQGSVHYDSEFASTYMIKGGVLKGQEHYLLNCNGQFLNRTCPVSNDHHNSSFQKCSDDDGTVTCPILMLVESFELLLQKVPLEIREKIVAIGGSAQQHGSVYVKTKFEDDHQQHVHHNIDIWTRYKSRSQGVGTYKLQENDFMLKNCPIWMDSSTSNICQELEHIIGGAQQLMKITGSSAYERFTASQIIKFSQLLQCHFPVKNIYNECERILILSSFFTSYLTGKYESIDFGDGSGMNILDIHKLQWSDEVLNAMCKLIYGTSVNSLENLQNNLKKLLGESLVPSNTIVGVINKMIAEKFQLPVTCKICCFSGDNLNSASFLLRSNNDLCISLGTSHTIFGLMSDISTHNAREGHVFINPSFVSTCHVKNMTNDPKFLYLLCFKNGGLARMDLCEKYCGGDWKQFDALLLSPYPSHDSANIIYQEQVKHVEHMIGFYFQFSEITPLCCKPGYFRFIKFKEDEEYILLKDGEFQLLLSSIQDDNMKNSLKNLDIKSIVYSQLLGLKLHAIQNGLYNPSESKTTNRIIVTGGATQSMALLKILFCVFQLPIFTMQGSEDSTTLGAAMRAFYSVSNLQMMDRKSYFEVAENILPPLLEVVSTLDLKDLKATLYSNFSLELYENLEKRLLSVLNTD
;
A
#
# COMPACT_ATOMS: atom_id res chain seq x y z
N MET A 1 -25.60 11.61 -16.21
CA MET A 1 -26.68 11.22 -17.14
C MET A 1 -27.36 9.99 -16.55
N GLN A 2 -28.67 10.00 -16.33
CA GLN A 2 -29.37 8.82 -15.80
C GLN A 2 -29.77 7.92 -16.97
N LEU A 3 -29.30 6.67 -16.95
CA LEU A 3 -29.81 5.62 -17.81
C LEU A 3 -30.79 4.79 -16.97
N GLN A 4 -31.99 4.63 -17.51
CA GLN A 4 -33.04 3.79 -16.94
C GLN A 4 -33.02 2.45 -17.67
N ASP A 5 -32.98 1.35 -16.94
CA ASP A 5 -33.18 0.03 -17.53
C ASP A 5 -34.66 -0.28 -17.74
N ASN A 6 -34.95 -1.40 -18.42
CA ASN A 6 -36.31 -1.83 -18.75
C ASN A 6 -37.16 -2.22 -17.51
N GLU A 7 -36.58 -2.24 -16.32
CA GLU A 7 -37.26 -2.53 -15.05
C GLU A 7 -37.50 -1.27 -14.20
N GLY A 8 -37.12 -0.09 -14.72
CA GLY A 8 -37.41 1.20 -14.08
C GLY A 8 -36.36 1.66 -13.06
N HIS A 9 -35.19 1.02 -13.00
CA HIS A 9 -34.10 1.40 -12.10
C HIS A 9 -33.34 2.64 -12.60
N TYR A 10 -32.96 3.55 -11.69
CA TYR A 10 -32.19 4.75 -12.01
C TYR A 10 -30.71 4.56 -11.66
N LEU A 11 -29.82 4.62 -12.66
CA LEU A 11 -28.37 4.75 -12.45
C LEU A 11 -28.01 6.23 -12.21
N GLY A 12 -27.65 6.57 -10.97
CA GLY A 12 -27.05 7.85 -10.64
C GLY A 12 -25.57 7.87 -11.02
N ILE A 13 -25.22 8.60 -12.08
CA ILE A 13 -23.83 8.92 -12.43
C ILE A 13 -23.53 10.31 -11.88
N ASP A 14 -22.69 10.41 -10.85
CA ASP A 14 -22.11 11.69 -10.45
C ASP A 14 -20.98 12.05 -11.41
N VAL A 15 -21.24 13.03 -12.27
CA VAL A 15 -20.23 13.64 -13.12
C VAL A 15 -19.84 14.91 -12.41
N GLY A 16 -18.83 14.83 -11.55
CA GLY A 16 -18.25 16.00 -10.89
C GLY A 16 -17.72 16.98 -11.94
N THR A 17 -18.55 17.93 -12.34
CA THR A 17 -18.16 19.07 -13.16
C THR A 17 -17.60 20.14 -12.25
N GLN A 18 -16.27 20.24 -12.16
CA GLN A 18 -15.60 21.53 -11.98
C GLN A 18 -14.45 21.67 -12.99
N SER A 19 -14.69 22.56 -13.97
CA SER A 19 -13.77 23.18 -14.93
C SER A 19 -12.64 22.32 -15.53
N MET A 20 -12.92 21.86 -16.75
CA MET A 20 -11.98 21.43 -17.78
C MET A 20 -10.79 22.39 -18.02
N LYS A 21 -9.62 21.80 -18.29
CA LYS A 21 -9.00 21.90 -19.62
C LYS A 21 -8.67 20.49 -20.13
N GLY A 22 -9.73 19.80 -20.56
CA GLY A 22 -9.59 18.57 -21.34
C GLY A 22 -9.00 18.91 -22.70
N SER A 23 -7.86 18.31 -23.02
CA SER A 23 -7.39 18.20 -24.40
C SER A 23 -7.80 16.82 -24.91
N VAL A 24 -9.06 16.68 -25.33
CA VAL A 24 -9.40 15.62 -26.30
C VAL A 24 -8.82 16.08 -27.62
N ILE A 25 -7.57 15.71 -27.89
CA ILE A 25 -6.99 15.90 -29.22
C ILE A 25 -7.59 14.81 -30.10
N ALA A 26 -8.55 15.21 -30.93
CA ALA A 26 -8.95 14.46 -32.10
C ALA A 26 -7.70 14.05 -32.89
N ILE A 27 -7.61 12.76 -33.23
CA ILE A 27 -6.56 12.22 -34.09
C ILE A 27 -6.62 12.96 -35.43
N ARG A 28 -5.72 13.94 -35.61
CA ARG A 28 -5.34 14.44 -36.93
C ARG A 28 -4.05 13.75 -37.31
N ASN A 29 -4.11 12.97 -38.38
CA ASN A 29 -2.97 12.43 -39.12
C ASN A 29 -1.85 13.47 -39.19
N PHE A 30 -0.71 13.18 -38.58
CA PHE A 30 0.52 13.92 -38.82
C PHE A 30 1.55 12.95 -39.38
N GLU A 31 1.86 13.13 -40.66
CA GLU A 31 3.01 12.51 -41.32
C GLU A 31 4.31 13.05 -40.67
N PRO A 32 5.32 12.20 -40.44
CA PRO A 32 6.55 12.64 -39.79
C PRO A 32 7.46 13.37 -40.79
N LYS A 33 7.80 14.62 -40.49
CA LYS A 33 8.92 15.31 -41.14
C LYS A 33 10.22 14.93 -40.45
N TYR A 34 11.05 14.17 -41.15
CA TYR A 34 12.45 13.91 -40.84
C TYR A 34 13.24 15.22 -40.75
N ASN A 35 14.07 15.36 -39.73
CA ASN A 35 15.27 16.20 -39.81
C ASN A 35 16.49 15.36 -39.47
N GLN A 36 17.39 15.31 -40.45
CA GLN A 36 18.68 14.63 -40.39
C GLN A 36 19.61 15.40 -39.45
N SER A 37 20.20 14.70 -38.47
CA SER A 37 21.56 15.02 -38.00
C SER A 37 22.32 13.74 -37.78
N SER A 38 23.45 13.65 -38.47
CA SER A 38 24.31 12.50 -38.67
C SER A 38 25.31 12.32 -37.52
N ASP A 39 25.11 11.30 -36.70
CA ASP A 39 26.20 10.58 -36.02
C ASP A 39 25.80 9.11 -35.77
N PRO A 40 26.25 8.14 -36.60
CA PRO A 40 25.71 6.77 -36.62
C PRO A 40 26.69 5.70 -36.08
N SER A 41 27.18 5.82 -34.85
CA SER A 41 27.86 4.67 -34.20
C SER A 41 27.55 4.53 -32.71
N ASN A 42 26.73 3.50 -32.41
CA ASN A 42 26.49 2.81 -31.13
C ASN A 42 25.38 3.27 -30.17
N LEU A 43 24.26 3.79 -30.68
CA LEU A 43 22.98 3.69 -29.99
C LEU A 43 22.17 2.54 -30.61
N LEU A 44 21.93 1.50 -29.81
CA LEU A 44 21.05 0.37 -30.13
C LEU A 44 19.75 0.91 -30.74
N ASN A 45 19.51 0.52 -31.98
CA ASN A 45 18.38 0.92 -32.79
C ASN A 45 17.11 0.24 -32.25
N ILE A 46 16.49 0.81 -31.21
CA ILE A 46 15.17 0.42 -30.67
C ILE A 46 14.03 1.16 -31.42
N ASN A 47 14.32 1.72 -32.61
CA ASN A 47 13.38 2.59 -33.34
C ASN A 47 12.51 1.87 -34.38
N ASN A 48 12.38 0.53 -34.34
CA ASN A 48 11.66 -0.22 -35.37
C ASN A 48 10.70 -1.31 -34.85
N THR A 49 10.20 -1.22 -33.61
CA THR A 49 9.06 -2.03 -33.17
C THR A 49 7.81 -1.15 -33.09
N ASN A 50 6.79 -1.50 -33.88
CA ASN A 50 5.43 -0.96 -33.75
C ASN A 50 4.98 -1.12 -32.28
N PHE A 51 4.89 0.00 -31.56
CA PHE A 51 4.87 0.01 -30.10
C PHE A 51 3.63 -0.67 -29.49
N GLU A 52 3.93 -1.51 -28.51
CA GLU A 52 3.04 -2.46 -27.85
C GLU A 52 2.39 -1.85 -26.59
N ILE A 53 1.08 -2.06 -26.39
CA ILE A 53 0.30 -1.46 -25.30
C ILE A 53 0.39 -2.37 -24.07
N ILE A 54 0.60 -1.79 -22.88
CA ILE A 54 0.55 -2.53 -21.61
C ILE A 54 -0.60 -2.01 -20.79
N TRP A 55 -1.56 -2.90 -20.49
CA TRP A 55 -2.69 -2.56 -19.63
C TRP A 55 -2.45 -2.99 -18.20
N GLN A 56 -3.01 -2.21 -17.27
CA GLN A 56 -3.01 -2.52 -15.85
C GLN A 56 -4.41 -2.40 -15.24
N GLY A 57 -4.68 -3.24 -14.24
CA GLY A 57 -5.65 -2.99 -13.19
C GLY A 57 -4.95 -2.85 -11.83
N SER A 58 -5.39 -1.88 -11.04
CA SER A 58 -5.06 -1.72 -9.62
C SER A 58 -6.35 -1.94 -8.84
N VAL A 59 -6.35 -2.75 -7.78
CA VAL A 59 -7.57 -3.03 -6.99
C VAL A 59 -7.33 -2.54 -5.57
N HIS A 60 -7.81 -1.33 -5.27
CA HIS A 60 -7.58 -0.67 -3.99
C HIS A 60 -8.89 -0.18 -3.36
N TYR A 61 -8.96 -0.30 -2.04
CA TYR A 61 -9.95 0.40 -1.24
C TYR A 61 -9.45 1.83 -0.99
N ASP A 62 -10.27 2.84 -1.31
CA ASP A 62 -9.93 4.23 -1.02
C ASP A 62 -10.49 4.64 0.35
N SER A 63 -9.58 4.91 1.29
CA SER A 63 -9.92 5.36 2.64
C SER A 63 -10.52 6.77 2.69
N GLU A 64 -10.30 7.62 1.67
CA GLU A 64 -10.84 8.99 1.66
C GLU A 64 -12.36 9.02 1.39
N PHE A 65 -12.94 7.95 0.84
CA PHE A 65 -14.35 7.90 0.44
C PHE A 65 -15.16 6.77 1.09
N ALA A 66 -14.67 6.20 2.21
CA ALA A 66 -15.46 5.46 3.21
C ALA A 66 -16.54 4.48 2.70
N SER A 67 -16.36 3.91 1.49
CA SER A 67 -17.33 3.10 0.71
C SER A 67 -16.96 2.91 -0.76
N THR A 68 -15.92 3.59 -1.27
CA THR A 68 -15.56 3.54 -2.70
C THR A 68 -14.33 2.65 -2.91
N TYR A 69 -14.49 1.59 -3.70
CA TYR A 69 -13.35 0.86 -4.25
C TYR A 69 -12.95 1.53 -5.57
N MET A 70 -11.69 1.93 -5.67
CA MET A 70 -11.15 2.43 -6.93
C MET A 70 -10.39 1.32 -7.61
N ILE A 71 -10.80 1.02 -8.84
CA ILE A 71 -9.99 0.19 -9.73
C ILE A 71 -9.43 1.10 -10.82
N LYS A 72 -8.13 1.36 -10.76
CA LYS A 72 -7.46 2.22 -11.75
C LYS A 72 -6.76 1.35 -12.78
N GLY A 73 -6.70 1.84 -14.00
CA GLY A 73 -5.94 1.20 -15.05
C GLY A 73 -5.13 2.20 -15.85
N GLY A 74 -4.13 1.69 -16.53
CA GLY A 74 -3.21 2.52 -17.29
C GLY A 74 -2.79 1.80 -18.55
N VAL A 75 -2.46 2.60 -19.55
CA VAL A 75 -1.90 2.17 -20.82
C VAL A 75 -0.55 2.87 -21.00
N LEU A 76 0.50 2.07 -21.12
CA LEU A 76 1.83 2.56 -21.53
C LEU A 76 2.01 2.40 -23.03
N LYS A 77 2.51 3.46 -23.68
CA LYS A 77 2.92 3.45 -25.09
C LYS A 77 4.22 4.23 -25.28
N GLY A 78 5.37 3.54 -25.29
CA GLY A 78 6.68 4.20 -25.33
C GLY A 78 6.93 5.01 -24.05
N GLN A 79 7.19 6.31 -24.19
CA GLN A 79 7.30 7.27 -23.07
C GLN A 79 5.96 7.95 -22.73
N GLU A 80 4.88 7.65 -23.48
CA GLU A 80 3.56 8.22 -23.23
C GLU A 80 2.72 7.33 -22.32
N HIS A 81 1.90 8.01 -21.51
CA HIS A 81 1.04 7.43 -20.50
C HIS A 81 -0.39 7.85 -20.69
N TYR A 82 -1.27 6.87 -20.67
CA TYR A 82 -2.71 7.09 -20.66
C TYR A 82 -3.28 6.43 -19.42
N LEU A 83 -3.58 7.23 -18.40
CA LEU A 83 -4.28 6.75 -17.21
C LEU A 83 -5.78 6.69 -17.49
N LEU A 84 -6.37 5.53 -17.25
CA LEU A 84 -7.80 5.27 -17.33
C LEU A 84 -8.31 5.01 -15.91
N ASN A 85 -9.00 5.98 -15.34
CA ASN A 85 -9.59 5.83 -14.02
C ASN A 85 -11.02 5.30 -14.13
N CYS A 86 -11.32 4.23 -13.37
CA CYS A 86 -12.67 3.74 -13.20
C CYS A 86 -13.01 3.73 -11.72
N ASN A 87 -13.75 4.75 -11.29
CA ASN A 87 -14.31 4.77 -9.96
C ASN A 87 -15.59 3.92 -9.95
N GLY A 88 -15.63 2.92 -9.09
CA GLY A 88 -16.84 2.19 -8.77
C GLY A 88 -17.35 2.65 -7.41
N GLN A 89 -18.33 3.54 -7.39
CA GLN A 89 -19.20 3.69 -6.21
C GLN A 89 -20.28 2.62 -6.33
N PHE A 90 -20.37 1.72 -5.35
CA PHE A 90 -21.55 0.88 -5.23
C PHE A 90 -22.34 1.26 -3.99
N LEU A 91 -23.51 1.86 -4.22
CA LEU A 91 -24.59 1.99 -3.27
C LEU A 91 -25.05 0.58 -2.88
N ASN A 92 -24.98 0.27 -1.58
CA ASN A 92 -25.75 -0.75 -0.88
C ASN A 92 -26.20 -1.96 -1.72
N ARG A 93 -25.35 -3.00 -1.80
CA ARG A 93 -25.89 -4.36 -1.72
C ARG A 93 -25.89 -4.77 -0.27
N THR A 94 -27.00 -4.47 0.40
CA THR A 94 -27.37 -5.04 1.68
C THR A 94 -27.13 -6.55 1.65
N CYS A 95 -26.26 -7.04 2.54
CA CYS A 95 -26.44 -8.38 3.07
C CYS A 95 -27.84 -8.38 3.72
N PRO A 96 -28.74 -9.34 3.43
CA PRO A 96 -30.08 -9.33 3.99
C PRO A 96 -30.01 -9.69 5.49
N VAL A 97 -29.80 -8.69 6.34
CA VAL A 97 -30.17 -8.75 7.75
C VAL A 97 -30.75 -7.38 8.14
N SER A 98 -32.06 -7.40 8.36
CA SER A 98 -32.96 -6.44 9.03
C SER A 98 -32.57 -4.96 9.12
N ASN A 99 -33.47 -4.14 8.58
CA ASN A 99 -33.64 -2.70 8.78
C ASN A 99 -33.15 -2.18 10.15
N ASP A 100 -32.23 -1.21 10.13
CA ASP A 100 -32.41 0.02 10.90
C ASP A 100 -31.60 1.18 10.28
N HIS A 101 -32.24 2.34 10.24
CA HIS A 101 -31.81 3.54 9.52
C HIS A 101 -30.83 4.37 10.36
N HIS A 102 -29.55 4.45 9.95
CA HIS A 102 -28.73 5.67 10.07
C HIS A 102 -27.57 5.64 9.06
N ASN A 103 -27.44 6.73 8.28
CA ASN A 103 -26.45 6.90 7.21
C ASN A 103 -25.03 6.99 7.77
N SER A 104 -24.30 5.87 7.74
CA SER A 104 -22.86 5.81 7.53
C SER A 104 -22.56 4.54 6.73
N SER A 105 -21.76 4.67 5.67
CA SER A 105 -21.61 3.69 4.59
C SER A 105 -20.68 2.50 4.93
N PHE A 106 -20.81 1.98 6.15
CA PHE A 106 -20.15 0.76 6.62
C PHE A 106 -21.16 -0.13 7.33
N GLN A 107 -21.33 -1.37 6.88
CA GLN A 107 -21.66 -2.41 7.84
C GLN A 107 -20.35 -2.86 8.48
N LYS A 108 -19.95 -2.19 9.56
CA LYS A 108 -19.32 -2.91 10.67
C LYS A 108 -20.22 -4.12 10.92
N CYS A 109 -19.68 -5.35 10.86
CA CYS A 109 -20.39 -6.44 11.52
C CYS A 109 -20.65 -5.98 12.96
N SER A 110 -21.86 -6.19 13.44
CA SER A 110 -22.39 -5.66 14.70
C SER A 110 -21.64 -6.13 15.96
N ASP A 111 -20.60 -6.95 15.81
CA ASP A 111 -19.73 -7.44 16.86
C ASP A 111 -18.31 -6.89 16.60
N ASP A 112 -17.89 -5.93 17.42
CA ASP A 112 -16.72 -5.04 17.25
C ASP A 112 -15.34 -5.75 17.42
N ASP A 113 -15.14 -6.91 16.79
CA ASP A 113 -13.93 -7.76 16.93
C ASP A 113 -12.75 -7.34 16.04
N GLY A 114 -12.89 -6.27 15.25
CA GLY A 114 -11.88 -5.80 14.31
C GLY A 114 -11.90 -6.49 12.93
N THR A 115 -12.89 -7.32 12.63
CA THR A 115 -13.00 -8.01 11.33
C THR A 115 -13.34 -7.02 10.20
N VAL A 116 -12.58 -7.07 9.10
CA VAL A 116 -12.85 -6.26 7.90
C VAL A 116 -12.70 -7.11 6.64
N THR A 117 -13.75 -7.15 5.82
CA THR A 117 -13.82 -8.02 4.63
C THR A 117 -14.33 -7.29 3.40
N CYS A 118 -14.12 -7.89 2.22
CA CYS A 118 -14.56 -7.38 0.92
C CYS A 118 -15.19 -8.51 0.08
N PRO A 119 -16.34 -8.29 -0.58
CA PRO A 119 -16.91 -9.26 -1.50
C PRO A 119 -15.97 -9.51 -2.70
N ILE A 120 -15.54 -10.76 -2.92
CA ILE A 120 -14.56 -11.04 -3.99
C ILE A 120 -15.13 -10.83 -5.40
N LEU A 121 -16.41 -11.18 -5.60
CA LEU A 121 -17.08 -10.99 -6.89
C LEU A 121 -17.20 -9.50 -7.26
N MET A 122 -17.30 -8.62 -6.28
CA MET A 122 -17.30 -7.18 -6.52
C MET A 122 -15.96 -6.72 -7.12
N LEU A 123 -14.84 -7.25 -6.62
CA LEU A 123 -13.52 -6.95 -7.17
C LEU A 123 -13.38 -7.49 -8.60
N VAL A 124 -13.90 -8.69 -8.86
CA VAL A 124 -13.93 -9.29 -10.21
C VAL A 124 -14.75 -8.41 -11.17
N GLU A 125 -16.00 -8.12 -10.84
CA GLU A 125 -16.89 -7.33 -11.71
C GLU A 125 -16.31 -5.94 -12.01
N SER A 126 -15.70 -5.31 -11.00
CA SER A 126 -15.05 -4.01 -11.17
C SER A 126 -13.81 -4.09 -12.07
N PHE A 127 -13.01 -5.16 -11.97
CA PHE A 127 -11.85 -5.39 -12.84
C PHE A 127 -12.28 -5.62 -14.30
N GLU A 128 -13.35 -6.40 -14.51
CA GLU A 128 -13.93 -6.61 -15.84
C GLU A 128 -14.45 -5.31 -16.47
N LEU A 129 -15.11 -4.46 -15.67
CA LEU A 129 -15.58 -3.14 -16.12
C LEU A 129 -14.43 -2.22 -16.53
N LEU A 130 -13.31 -2.26 -15.79
CA LEU A 130 -12.10 -1.50 -16.17
C LEU A 130 -11.57 -1.96 -17.53
N LEU A 131 -11.47 -3.28 -17.76
CA LEU A 131 -11.06 -3.82 -19.07
C LEU A 131 -11.99 -3.34 -20.19
N GLN A 132 -13.31 -3.38 -19.98
CA GLN A 132 -14.28 -2.96 -21.00
C GLN A 132 -14.20 -1.48 -21.35
N LYS A 133 -13.83 -0.62 -20.38
CA LYS A 133 -13.69 0.82 -20.59
C LYS A 133 -12.44 1.20 -21.39
N VAL A 134 -11.48 0.29 -21.55
CA VAL A 134 -10.35 0.52 -22.45
C VAL A 134 -10.86 0.55 -23.90
N PRO A 135 -10.58 1.61 -24.67
CA PRO A 135 -10.96 1.68 -26.08
C PRO A 135 -10.52 0.44 -26.86
N LEU A 136 -11.39 -0.07 -27.75
CA LEU A 136 -11.12 -1.30 -28.50
C LEU A 136 -9.80 -1.23 -29.30
N GLU A 137 -9.55 -0.09 -29.94
CA GLU A 137 -8.32 0.21 -30.70
C GLU A 137 -7.03 0.15 -29.88
N ILE A 138 -7.16 0.26 -28.55
CA ILE A 138 -6.08 0.07 -27.58
C ILE A 138 -6.04 -1.40 -27.15
N ARG A 139 -7.19 -1.99 -26.81
CA ARG A 139 -7.27 -3.40 -26.36
C ARG A 139 -6.63 -4.38 -27.34
N GLU A 140 -6.90 -4.21 -28.63
CA GLU A 140 -6.39 -5.06 -29.70
C GLU A 140 -4.85 -4.99 -29.88
N LYS A 141 -4.19 -4.02 -29.25
CA LYS A 141 -2.73 -3.83 -29.32
C LYS A 141 -2.03 -4.16 -28.00
N ILE A 142 -2.76 -4.65 -27.00
CA ILE A 142 -2.17 -5.02 -25.71
C ILE A 142 -1.32 -6.27 -25.87
N VAL A 143 -0.03 -6.17 -25.58
CA VAL A 143 0.90 -7.31 -25.66
C VAL A 143 1.19 -7.94 -24.33
N ALA A 144 0.99 -7.18 -23.26
CA ALA A 144 1.25 -7.63 -21.91
C ALA A 144 0.34 -6.94 -20.92
N ILE A 145 -0.02 -7.66 -19.88
CA ILE A 145 -0.75 -7.14 -18.73
C ILE A 145 0.08 -7.39 -17.49
N GLY A 146 0.31 -6.33 -16.71
CA GLY A 146 0.78 -6.39 -15.34
C GLY A 146 -0.28 -5.84 -14.41
N GLY A 147 -0.14 -6.05 -13.10
CA GLY A 147 -1.14 -5.53 -12.19
C GLY A 147 -0.72 -5.39 -10.74
N SER A 148 -1.54 -4.60 -10.07
CA SER A 148 -1.43 -4.23 -8.67
C SER A 148 -2.69 -4.69 -7.94
N ALA A 149 -2.51 -5.23 -6.74
CA ALA A 149 -3.62 -5.51 -5.84
C ALA A 149 -3.27 -5.04 -4.44
N GLN A 150 -4.28 -4.67 -3.65
CA GLN A 150 -4.07 -4.45 -2.23
C GLN A 150 -3.41 -5.68 -1.58
N GLN A 151 -2.42 -5.44 -0.74
CA GLN A 151 -1.65 -6.51 -0.09
C GLN A 151 -2.49 -7.30 0.93
N HIS A 152 -1.97 -8.47 1.28
CA HIS A 152 -2.43 -9.36 2.37
C HIS A 152 -3.79 -10.06 2.18
N GLY A 153 -4.73 -9.41 1.48
CA GLY A 153 -6.08 -9.95 1.27
C GLY A 153 -6.05 -11.33 0.61
N SER A 154 -6.85 -12.26 1.15
CA SER A 154 -6.80 -13.68 0.76
C SER A 154 -8.13 -14.23 0.27
N VAL A 155 -8.05 -15.05 -0.78
CA VAL A 155 -9.17 -15.66 -1.50
C VAL A 155 -9.09 -17.18 -1.36
N TYR A 156 -10.18 -17.80 -0.95
CA TYR A 156 -10.26 -19.23 -0.64
C TYR A 156 -11.16 -19.90 -1.68
N VAL A 157 -10.55 -20.56 -2.67
CA VAL A 157 -11.30 -21.21 -3.74
C VAL A 157 -11.81 -22.56 -3.25
N LYS A 158 -13.11 -22.77 -3.39
CA LYS A 158 -13.81 -23.96 -2.87
C LYS A 158 -13.54 -25.17 -3.77
N THR A 159 -13.23 -26.32 -3.17
CA THR A 159 -13.19 -27.62 -3.84
C THR A 159 -14.56 -27.97 -4.42
N LYS A 160 -14.62 -28.41 -5.69
CA LYS A 160 -15.83 -29.01 -6.26
C LYS A 160 -15.66 -30.52 -6.21
N PHE A 161 -16.60 -31.19 -5.56
CA PHE A 161 -16.81 -32.61 -5.81
C PHE A 161 -17.43 -32.71 -7.20
N GLU A 162 -16.73 -33.32 -8.15
CA GLU A 162 -17.41 -33.78 -9.37
C GLU A 162 -18.35 -34.92 -8.96
N ASP A 163 -19.60 -34.88 -9.42
CA ASP A 163 -20.54 -36.00 -9.31
C ASP A 163 -20.11 -37.21 -10.18
N ASP A 164 -18.95 -37.14 -10.86
CA ASP A 164 -18.40 -38.25 -11.61
C ASP A 164 -17.34 -39.01 -10.81
N HIS A 165 -17.53 -40.33 -10.75
CA HIS A 165 -16.77 -41.34 -10.01
C HIS A 165 -15.30 -41.51 -10.42
N GLN A 166 -14.59 -40.47 -10.89
CA GLN A 166 -13.18 -40.53 -11.23
C GLN A 166 -12.35 -39.63 -10.32
N GLN A 167 -11.77 -40.25 -9.28
CA GLN A 167 -10.80 -39.67 -8.35
C GLN A 167 -9.45 -39.35 -9.01
N HIS A 168 -9.43 -38.44 -9.98
CA HIS A 168 -8.17 -37.90 -10.51
C HIS A 168 -8.15 -36.39 -10.30
N VAL A 169 -7.59 -36.00 -9.15
CA VAL A 169 -7.21 -34.62 -8.79
C VAL A 169 -6.13 -34.16 -9.78
N HIS A 170 -6.54 -33.71 -10.96
CA HIS A 170 -5.62 -33.08 -11.90
C HIS A 170 -5.20 -31.72 -11.35
N HIS A 171 -3.92 -31.58 -11.00
CA HIS A 171 -3.34 -30.35 -10.44
C HIS A 171 -3.20 -29.21 -11.49
N ASN A 172 -3.82 -29.35 -12.66
CA ASN A 172 -3.81 -28.42 -13.78
C ASN A 172 -5.24 -28.10 -14.27
N ILE A 173 -6.19 -27.97 -13.34
CA ILE A 173 -7.56 -27.61 -13.71
C ILE A 173 -7.59 -26.14 -14.16
N ASP A 174 -7.99 -25.92 -15.40
CA ASP A 174 -8.33 -24.61 -15.94
C ASP A 174 -9.56 -24.07 -15.19
N ILE A 175 -9.36 -22.96 -14.47
CA ILE A 175 -10.36 -22.21 -13.71
C ILE A 175 -11.60 -22.01 -14.57
N TRP A 176 -11.46 -21.77 -15.88
CA TRP A 176 -12.56 -21.53 -16.80
C TRP A 176 -13.17 -22.78 -17.41
N THR A 177 -12.42 -23.86 -17.59
CA THR A 177 -12.98 -25.16 -18.00
C THR A 177 -13.97 -25.67 -16.94
N ARG A 178 -13.73 -25.37 -15.66
CA ARG A 178 -14.67 -25.58 -14.54
C ARG A 178 -15.98 -24.77 -14.66
N TYR A 179 -15.97 -23.66 -15.42
CA TYR A 179 -17.14 -22.80 -15.61
C TYR A 179 -17.97 -23.14 -16.86
N LYS A 180 -17.41 -23.87 -17.83
CA LYS A 180 -18.16 -24.39 -18.99
C LYS A 180 -19.31 -25.29 -18.60
N SER A 181 -19.14 -26.15 -17.58
CA SER A 181 -20.14 -27.18 -17.24
C SER A 181 -21.43 -26.60 -16.64
N ARG A 182 -21.43 -25.34 -16.18
CA ARG A 182 -22.61 -24.69 -15.59
C ARG A 182 -23.54 -24.01 -16.60
N SER A 183 -23.04 -23.63 -17.77
CA SER A 183 -23.86 -22.94 -18.78
C SER A 183 -24.44 -23.97 -19.75
N GLN A 184 -25.67 -24.44 -19.48
CA GLN A 184 -26.51 -25.08 -20.51
C GLN A 184 -26.98 -24.01 -21.51
N GLY A 185 -26.06 -23.58 -22.37
CA GLY A 185 -26.26 -22.51 -23.32
C GLY A 185 -24.94 -21.84 -23.70
N VAL A 186 -24.87 -21.32 -24.91
CA VAL A 186 -23.69 -20.64 -25.45
C VAL A 186 -23.28 -19.46 -24.55
N GLY A 187 -22.17 -19.59 -23.82
CA GLY A 187 -21.14 -18.55 -23.82
C GLY A 187 -21.09 -17.46 -22.73
N THR A 188 -21.37 -17.73 -21.45
CA THR A 188 -20.98 -16.77 -20.37
C THR A 188 -20.23 -17.44 -19.22
N TYR A 189 -18.90 -17.25 -19.20
CA TYR A 189 -18.01 -17.66 -18.11
C TYR A 189 -18.07 -16.63 -16.99
N LYS A 190 -18.79 -16.94 -15.92
CA LYS A 190 -18.95 -16.03 -14.77
C LYS A 190 -18.66 -16.77 -13.47
N LEU A 191 -17.74 -16.19 -12.68
CA LEU A 191 -17.50 -16.58 -11.29
C LEU A 191 -18.78 -16.37 -10.47
N GLN A 192 -19.11 -17.32 -9.60
CA GLN A 192 -20.29 -17.28 -8.73
C GLN A 192 -19.88 -17.35 -7.27
N GLU A 193 -20.77 -16.95 -6.36
CA GLU A 193 -20.48 -16.94 -4.92
C GLU A 193 -20.08 -18.32 -4.41
N ASN A 194 -20.73 -19.37 -4.95
CA ASN A 194 -20.49 -20.76 -4.58
C ASN A 194 -19.14 -21.34 -5.07
N ASP A 195 -18.34 -20.56 -5.79
CA ASP A 195 -16.97 -20.94 -6.16
C ASP A 195 -15.95 -20.62 -5.08
N PHE A 196 -16.34 -19.84 -4.08
CA PHE A 196 -15.50 -19.43 -2.97
C PHE A 196 -16.00 -20.00 -1.66
N MET A 197 -15.07 -20.30 -0.76
CA MET A 197 -15.39 -20.67 0.62
C MET A 197 -15.90 -19.49 1.43
N LEU A 198 -15.40 -18.29 1.10
CA LEU A 198 -15.81 -17.02 1.69
C LEU A 198 -16.38 -16.11 0.60
N LYS A 199 -17.61 -15.62 0.80
CA LYS A 199 -18.18 -14.58 -0.06
C LYS A 199 -17.44 -13.25 0.13
N ASN A 200 -17.15 -12.94 1.40
CA ASN A 200 -16.42 -11.77 1.81
C ASN A 200 -15.03 -12.20 2.32
N CYS A 201 -14.00 -11.82 1.56
CA CYS A 201 -12.61 -12.15 1.85
C CYS A 201 -12.00 -11.12 2.82
N PRO A 202 -11.14 -11.52 3.77
CA PRO A 202 -10.42 -10.57 4.62
C PRO A 202 -9.51 -9.67 3.77
N ILE A 203 -9.35 -8.42 4.20
CA ILE A 203 -8.52 -7.41 3.53
C ILE A 203 -7.52 -6.77 4.50
N TRP A 204 -6.63 -5.92 4.00
CA TRP A 204 -5.52 -5.33 4.76
C TRP A 204 -5.93 -4.55 6.03
N MET A 205 -7.19 -4.11 6.11
CA MET A 205 -7.73 -3.38 7.27
C MET A 205 -8.15 -4.29 8.42
N ASP A 206 -8.21 -5.62 8.21
CA ASP A 206 -8.62 -6.55 9.25
C ASP A 206 -7.61 -6.57 10.41
N SER A 207 -8.10 -6.38 11.62
CA SER A 207 -7.32 -6.35 12.85
C SER A 207 -7.81 -7.37 13.90
N SER A 208 -8.51 -8.42 13.47
CA SER A 208 -9.24 -9.33 14.36
C SER A 208 -8.44 -10.53 14.87
N THR A 209 -7.15 -10.62 14.55
CA THR A 209 -6.33 -11.82 14.77
C THR A 209 -5.18 -11.59 15.75
N SER A 210 -5.28 -10.60 16.66
CA SER A 210 -4.20 -10.27 17.60
C SER A 210 -3.78 -11.46 18.47
N ASN A 211 -4.72 -12.26 18.98
CA ASN A 211 -4.42 -13.47 19.76
C ASN A 211 -3.64 -14.50 18.93
N ILE A 212 -4.04 -14.70 17.67
CA ILE A 212 -3.36 -15.62 16.75
C ILE A 212 -1.94 -15.13 16.46
N CYS A 213 -1.73 -13.81 16.31
CA CYS A 213 -0.42 -13.23 16.09
C CYS A 213 0.52 -13.50 17.28
N GLN A 214 0.03 -13.28 18.51
CA GLN A 214 0.79 -13.54 19.74
C GLN A 214 1.15 -15.03 19.88
N GLU A 215 0.21 -15.94 19.60
CA GLU A 215 0.47 -17.37 19.68
C GLU A 215 1.41 -17.87 18.57
N LEU A 216 1.28 -17.33 17.34
CA LEU A 216 2.18 -17.65 16.24
C LEU A 216 3.61 -17.27 16.58
N GLU A 217 3.81 -16.05 17.10
CA GLU A 217 5.12 -15.62 17.58
C GLU A 217 5.62 -16.52 18.71
N HIS A 218 4.78 -16.82 19.69
CA HIS A 218 5.16 -17.70 20.81
C HIS A 218 5.68 -19.06 20.32
N ILE A 219 4.99 -19.70 19.37
CA ILE A 219 5.38 -21.01 18.83
C ILE A 219 6.69 -20.94 18.03
N ILE A 220 6.92 -19.84 17.31
CA ILE A 220 8.13 -19.64 16.50
C ILE A 220 9.35 -19.26 17.35
N GLY A 221 9.15 -18.73 18.57
CA GLY A 221 10.23 -18.27 19.45
C GLY A 221 10.31 -16.74 19.60
N GLY A 222 9.23 -16.04 19.28
CA GLY A 222 9.01 -14.60 19.47
C GLY A 222 9.00 -13.80 18.17
N ALA A 223 8.52 -12.55 18.25
CA ALA A 223 8.47 -11.58 17.15
C ALA A 223 9.80 -11.47 16.36
N GLN A 224 10.93 -11.43 17.08
CA GLN A 224 12.26 -11.32 16.47
C GLN A 224 12.60 -12.53 15.58
N GLN A 225 12.21 -13.74 15.98
CA GLN A 225 12.50 -14.94 15.21
C GLN A 225 11.61 -15.02 13.97
N LEU A 226 10.31 -14.70 14.10
CA LEU A 226 9.41 -14.64 12.96
C LEU A 226 9.84 -13.55 11.95
N MET A 227 10.30 -12.40 12.44
CA MET A 227 10.84 -11.34 11.60
C MET A 227 12.11 -11.78 10.86
N LYS A 228 13.04 -12.46 11.52
CA LYS A 228 14.26 -12.99 10.86
C LYS A 228 13.95 -13.94 9.71
N ILE A 229 12.84 -14.68 9.80
CA ILE A 229 12.43 -15.61 8.75
C ILE A 229 11.66 -14.87 7.65
N THR A 230 10.66 -14.08 8.04
CA THR A 230 9.61 -13.58 7.12
C THR A 230 9.72 -12.10 6.77
N GLY A 231 10.63 -11.36 7.39
CA GLY A 231 10.77 -9.92 7.21
C GLY A 231 9.80 -9.07 8.03
N SER A 232 8.95 -9.67 8.87
CA SER A 232 8.04 -8.96 9.78
C SER A 232 7.71 -9.81 10.99
N SER A 233 7.41 -9.17 12.12
CA SER A 233 6.68 -9.83 13.21
C SER A 233 5.27 -10.22 12.76
N ALA A 234 4.48 -10.84 13.64
CA ALA A 234 3.10 -11.17 13.30
C ALA A 234 2.24 -9.90 13.33
N TYR A 235 1.47 -9.68 12.26
CA TYR A 235 0.52 -8.58 12.15
C TYR A 235 -0.86 -9.12 11.75
N GLU A 236 -1.92 -8.51 12.26
CA GLU A 236 -3.25 -9.08 12.18
C GLU A 236 -3.76 -9.22 10.74
N ARG A 237 -3.39 -8.28 9.88
CA ARG A 237 -3.76 -8.30 8.48
C ARG A 237 -3.00 -9.34 7.65
N PHE A 238 -1.85 -9.84 8.12
CA PHE A 238 -0.99 -10.72 7.32
C PHE A 238 -1.67 -12.07 7.08
N THR A 239 -1.45 -12.63 5.90
CA THR A 239 -2.27 -13.73 5.39
C THR A 239 -2.24 -14.99 6.26
N ALA A 240 -1.13 -15.31 6.94
CA ALA A 240 -1.03 -16.47 7.81
C ALA A 240 -2.07 -16.44 8.94
N SER A 241 -2.22 -15.31 9.64
CA SER A 241 -3.14 -15.19 10.77
C SER A 241 -4.61 -15.30 10.31
N GLN A 242 -4.92 -14.76 9.13
CA GLN A 242 -6.23 -14.86 8.49
C GLN A 242 -6.56 -16.31 8.06
N ILE A 243 -5.59 -17.04 7.51
CA ILE A 243 -5.75 -18.47 7.19
C ILE A 243 -6.02 -19.29 8.45
N ILE A 244 -5.27 -19.01 9.53
CA ILE A 244 -5.45 -19.71 10.82
C ILE A 244 -6.85 -19.42 11.37
N LYS A 245 -7.26 -18.14 11.45
CA LYS A 245 -8.60 -17.73 11.91
C LYS A 245 -9.69 -18.47 11.13
N PHE A 246 -9.62 -18.42 9.80
CA PHE A 246 -10.62 -19.06 8.97
C PHE A 246 -10.65 -20.58 9.18
N SER A 247 -9.49 -21.23 9.27
CA SER A 247 -9.41 -22.67 9.49
C SER A 247 -9.97 -23.10 10.85
N GLN A 248 -9.69 -22.34 11.90
CA GLN A 248 -10.26 -22.55 13.24
C GLN A 248 -11.78 -22.36 13.23
N LEU A 249 -12.27 -21.27 12.64
CA LEU A 249 -13.71 -21.01 12.51
C LEU A 249 -14.43 -22.12 11.75
N LEU A 250 -13.83 -22.62 10.66
CA LEU A 250 -14.38 -23.73 9.86
C LEU A 250 -14.54 -25.00 10.72
N GLN A 251 -13.54 -25.34 11.52
CA GLN A 251 -13.61 -26.50 12.42
C GLN A 251 -14.63 -26.30 13.55
N CYS A 252 -14.67 -25.11 14.16
CA CYS A 252 -15.61 -24.81 15.23
C CYS A 252 -17.07 -24.90 14.77
N HIS A 253 -17.39 -24.36 13.58
CA HIS A 253 -18.76 -24.38 13.05
C HIS A 253 -19.11 -25.72 12.38
N PHE A 254 -18.12 -26.41 11.81
CA PHE A 254 -18.31 -27.67 11.09
C PHE A 254 -17.19 -28.66 11.46
N PRO A 255 -17.31 -29.39 12.59
CA PRO A 255 -16.23 -30.24 13.12
C PRO A 255 -15.72 -31.34 12.19
N VAL A 256 -16.52 -31.73 11.20
CA VAL A 256 -16.17 -32.75 10.19
C VAL A 256 -15.47 -32.15 8.96
N LYS A 257 -15.44 -30.82 8.84
CA LYS A 257 -14.83 -30.11 7.72
C LYS A 257 -13.43 -29.66 8.07
N ASN A 258 -12.58 -29.68 7.04
CA ASN A 258 -11.24 -29.15 7.13
C ASN A 258 -10.91 -28.39 5.84
N ILE A 259 -10.10 -27.34 5.95
CA ILE A 259 -9.65 -26.53 4.82
C ILE A 259 -9.00 -27.38 3.73
N TYR A 260 -8.27 -28.45 4.07
CA TYR A 260 -7.65 -29.34 3.06
C TYR A 260 -8.65 -30.10 2.18
N ASN A 261 -9.87 -30.33 2.66
CA ASN A 261 -10.90 -31.05 1.90
C ASN A 261 -11.84 -30.06 1.18
N GLU A 262 -12.06 -28.89 1.78
CA GLU A 262 -13.05 -27.92 1.31
C GLU A 262 -12.44 -26.82 0.42
N CYS A 263 -11.14 -26.57 0.55
CA CYS A 263 -10.41 -25.57 -0.22
C CYS A 263 -9.47 -26.27 -1.19
N GLU A 264 -9.47 -25.83 -2.45
CA GLU A 264 -8.54 -26.35 -3.46
C GLU A 264 -7.33 -25.44 -3.66
N ARG A 265 -7.50 -24.13 -3.40
CA ARG A 265 -6.44 -23.14 -3.54
C ARG A 265 -6.70 -21.93 -2.64
N ILE A 266 -5.64 -21.47 -1.98
CA ILE A 266 -5.58 -20.18 -1.30
C ILE A 266 -4.74 -19.26 -2.17
N LEU A 267 -5.32 -18.13 -2.56
CA LEU A 267 -4.67 -17.09 -3.35
C LEU A 267 -4.64 -15.81 -2.53
N ILE A 268 -3.70 -14.93 -2.84
CA ILE A 268 -3.79 -13.52 -2.44
C ILE A 268 -4.34 -12.73 -3.62
N LEU A 269 -4.83 -11.51 -3.41
CA LEU A 269 -5.55 -10.78 -4.46
C LEU A 269 -4.71 -10.60 -5.75
N SER A 270 -3.40 -10.37 -5.64
CA SER A 270 -2.49 -10.29 -6.79
C SER A 270 -2.46 -11.61 -7.59
N SER A 271 -2.17 -12.74 -6.94
CA SER A 271 -2.15 -14.05 -7.61
C SER A 271 -3.53 -14.51 -8.07
N PHE A 272 -4.61 -14.07 -7.41
CA PHE A 272 -5.99 -14.31 -7.84
C PHE A 272 -6.30 -13.66 -9.18
N PHE A 273 -6.00 -12.36 -9.36
CA PHE A 273 -6.23 -11.69 -10.65
C PHE A 273 -5.29 -12.20 -11.75
N THR A 274 -4.06 -12.56 -11.39
CA THR A 274 -3.14 -13.23 -12.32
C THR A 274 -3.74 -14.56 -12.80
N SER A 275 -4.24 -15.38 -11.87
CA SER A 275 -4.88 -16.67 -12.15
C SER A 275 -6.18 -16.53 -12.95
N TYR A 276 -6.98 -15.50 -12.64
CA TYR A 276 -8.18 -15.16 -13.39
C TYR A 276 -7.80 -14.95 -14.86
N LEU A 277 -6.83 -14.08 -15.16
CA LEU A 277 -6.42 -13.73 -16.53
C LEU A 277 -5.85 -14.89 -17.33
N THR A 278 -5.06 -15.78 -16.71
CA THR A 278 -4.48 -16.94 -17.42
C THR A 278 -5.41 -18.14 -17.44
N GLY A 279 -6.38 -18.19 -16.54
CA GLY A 279 -7.31 -19.30 -16.39
C GLY A 279 -6.76 -20.50 -15.65
N LYS A 280 -5.62 -20.39 -14.97
CA LYS A 280 -5.04 -21.48 -14.16
C LYS A 280 -4.51 -20.91 -12.85
N TYR A 281 -4.27 -21.74 -11.85
CA TYR A 281 -3.69 -21.28 -10.59
C TYR A 281 -2.23 -20.87 -10.77
N GLU A 282 -1.99 -19.56 -10.73
CA GLU A 282 -0.66 -18.98 -10.83
C GLU A 282 0.02 -18.89 -9.47
N SER A 283 1.35 -18.84 -9.50
CA SER A 283 2.18 -18.65 -8.32
C SER A 283 2.04 -17.24 -7.74
N ILE A 284 2.21 -17.16 -6.42
CA ILE A 284 2.41 -15.90 -5.70
C ILE A 284 3.84 -15.40 -5.98
N ASP A 285 4.02 -14.09 -6.12
CA ASP A 285 5.36 -13.52 -6.29
C ASP A 285 6.11 -13.38 -4.96
N PHE A 286 7.44 -13.28 -5.01
CA PHE A 286 8.26 -13.09 -3.81
C PHE A 286 7.92 -11.79 -3.06
N GLY A 287 7.59 -10.73 -3.81
CA GLY A 287 7.26 -9.42 -3.26
C GLY A 287 6.02 -9.51 -2.36
N ASP A 288 4.87 -9.82 -2.93
CA ASP A 288 3.60 -9.82 -2.18
C ASP A 288 3.51 -11.02 -1.23
N GLY A 289 4.17 -12.14 -1.57
CA GLY A 289 4.36 -13.29 -0.69
C GLY A 289 5.10 -12.97 0.61
N SER A 290 5.91 -11.91 0.63
CA SER A 290 6.57 -11.42 1.86
C SER A 290 5.57 -10.83 2.86
N GLY A 291 4.42 -10.34 2.39
CA GLY A 291 3.33 -9.81 3.22
C GLY A 291 2.41 -10.87 3.85
N MET A 292 2.85 -12.13 3.91
CA MET A 292 2.01 -13.23 4.38
C MET A 292 2.38 -13.75 5.78
N ASN A 293 3.56 -13.43 6.31
CA ASN A 293 4.20 -14.16 7.43
C ASN A 293 4.26 -15.67 7.14
N ILE A 294 4.72 -16.07 5.94
CA ILE A 294 4.91 -17.48 5.55
C ILE A 294 6.20 -17.67 4.74
N LEU A 295 6.47 -16.76 3.79
CA LEU A 295 7.67 -16.79 2.96
C LEU A 295 8.94 -16.62 3.80
N ASP A 296 9.92 -17.51 3.64
CA ASP A 296 11.30 -17.28 4.08
C ASP A 296 11.96 -16.33 3.08
N ILE A 297 12.15 -15.06 3.45
CA ILE A 297 12.68 -14.01 2.55
C ILE A 297 14.16 -14.23 2.19
N HIS A 298 14.87 -15.07 2.94
CA HIS A 298 16.25 -15.42 2.62
C HIS A 298 16.32 -16.53 1.59
N LYS A 299 15.51 -17.57 1.76
CA LYS A 299 15.47 -18.76 0.90
C LYS A 299 14.52 -18.65 -0.30
N LEU A 300 13.63 -17.66 -0.31
CA LEU A 300 12.63 -17.42 -1.37
C LEU A 300 11.68 -18.62 -1.57
N GLN A 301 11.30 -19.27 -0.48
CA GLN A 301 10.36 -20.40 -0.45
C GLN A 301 9.49 -20.33 0.81
N TRP A 302 8.38 -21.07 0.84
CA TRP A 302 7.58 -21.17 2.07
C TRP A 302 8.40 -21.71 3.24
N SER A 303 8.34 -21.05 4.39
CA SER A 303 9.07 -21.48 5.57
C SER A 303 8.40 -22.69 6.21
N ASP A 304 9.13 -23.80 6.26
CA ASP A 304 8.68 -25.02 6.95
C ASP A 304 8.39 -24.79 8.43
N GLU A 305 9.23 -23.99 9.09
CA GLU A 305 9.08 -23.61 10.49
C GLU A 305 7.75 -22.89 10.74
N VAL A 306 7.44 -21.86 9.94
CA VAL A 306 6.19 -21.11 10.01
C VAL A 306 4.97 -21.95 9.65
N LEU A 307 5.02 -22.75 8.58
CA LEU A 307 3.92 -23.64 8.22
C LEU A 307 3.63 -24.68 9.31
N ASN A 308 4.66 -25.18 10.00
CA ASN A 308 4.51 -26.07 11.13
C ASN A 308 3.82 -25.37 12.32
N ALA A 309 4.17 -24.11 12.59
CA ALA A 309 3.50 -23.32 13.62
C ALA A 309 2.02 -23.06 13.28
N MET A 310 1.71 -22.72 12.02
CA MET A 310 0.33 -22.61 11.55
C MET A 310 -0.44 -23.91 11.74
N CYS A 311 0.14 -25.06 11.39
CA CYS A 311 -0.51 -26.36 11.59
C CYS A 311 -0.80 -26.66 13.06
N LYS A 312 0.13 -26.32 13.98
CA LYS A 312 -0.09 -26.48 15.43
C LYS A 312 -1.24 -25.60 15.92
N LEU A 313 -1.37 -24.36 15.43
CA LEU A 313 -2.46 -23.47 15.78
C LEU A 313 -3.82 -23.92 15.24
N ILE A 314 -3.82 -24.53 14.04
CA ILE A 314 -5.06 -24.96 13.39
C ILE A 314 -5.54 -26.32 13.93
N TYR A 315 -4.64 -27.25 14.28
CA TYR A 315 -5.01 -28.65 14.61
C TYR A 315 -4.57 -29.11 16.01
N GLY A 316 -3.88 -28.26 16.77
CA GLY A 316 -3.31 -28.60 18.07
C GLY A 316 -1.93 -29.27 17.99
N THR A 317 -1.29 -29.41 19.15
CA THR A 317 0.10 -29.91 19.28
C THR A 317 0.20 -31.43 19.28
N SER A 318 -0.91 -32.15 19.43
CA SER A 318 -0.94 -33.62 19.58
C SER A 318 -1.02 -34.38 18.26
N VAL A 319 -0.81 -33.71 17.12
CA VAL A 319 -0.96 -34.33 15.79
C VAL A 319 0.29 -35.12 15.42
N ASN A 320 0.11 -36.43 15.19
CA ASN A 320 1.20 -37.38 14.91
C ASN A 320 1.90 -37.19 13.54
N SER A 321 1.40 -36.34 12.66
CA SER A 321 1.99 -36.12 11.32
C SER A 321 1.87 -34.66 10.86
N LEU A 322 2.68 -33.78 11.46
CA LEU A 322 2.79 -32.37 11.05
C LEU A 322 3.29 -32.20 9.61
N GLU A 323 4.16 -33.10 9.14
CA GLU A 323 4.71 -33.06 7.78
C GLU A 323 3.63 -33.17 6.69
N ASN A 324 2.65 -34.07 6.87
CA ASN A 324 1.54 -34.20 5.93
C ASN A 324 0.65 -32.95 5.92
N LEU A 325 0.38 -32.36 7.09
CA LEU A 325 -0.41 -31.13 7.19
C LEU A 325 0.32 -29.96 6.53
N GLN A 326 1.62 -29.83 6.77
CA GLN A 326 2.47 -28.82 6.14
C GLN A 326 2.44 -28.95 4.61
N ASN A 327 2.63 -30.16 4.08
CA ASN A 327 2.59 -30.41 2.65
C ASN A 327 1.21 -30.09 2.04
N ASN A 328 0.12 -30.38 2.76
CA ASN A 328 -1.22 -30.00 2.32
C ASN A 328 -1.40 -28.48 2.29
N LEU A 329 -0.91 -27.75 3.30
CA LEU A 329 -0.98 -26.29 3.30
C LEU A 329 -0.13 -25.67 2.17
N LYS A 330 1.06 -26.21 1.90
CA LYS A 330 1.88 -25.83 0.73
C LYS A 330 1.14 -26.04 -0.58
N LYS A 331 0.41 -27.15 -0.74
CA LYS A 331 -0.40 -27.40 -1.95
C LYS A 331 -1.51 -26.37 -2.12
N LEU A 332 -2.18 -25.98 -1.02
CA LEU A 332 -3.19 -24.94 -1.04
C LEU A 332 -2.62 -23.57 -1.44
N LEU A 333 -1.44 -23.21 -0.92
CA LEU A 333 -0.76 -21.95 -1.27
C LEU A 333 -0.14 -21.98 -2.69
N GLY A 334 0.23 -23.16 -3.15
CA GLY A 334 1.05 -23.40 -4.34
C GLY A 334 2.47 -23.75 -3.99
N GLU A 335 3.02 -24.78 -4.64
CA GLU A 335 4.32 -25.36 -4.28
C GLU A 335 5.52 -24.44 -4.57
N SER A 336 5.35 -23.44 -5.44
CA SER A 336 6.41 -22.52 -5.84
C SER A 336 5.95 -21.07 -5.85
N LEU A 337 6.89 -20.19 -5.51
CA LEU A 337 6.80 -18.75 -5.71
C LEU A 337 7.67 -18.34 -6.90
N VAL A 338 7.43 -17.15 -7.44
CA VAL A 338 8.17 -16.63 -8.60
C VAL A 338 8.72 -15.22 -8.34
N PRO A 339 9.78 -14.79 -9.03
CA PRO A 339 10.15 -13.38 -9.09
C PRO A 339 8.97 -12.54 -9.57
N SER A 340 8.82 -11.33 -9.04
CA SER A 340 7.75 -10.40 -9.43
C SER A 340 7.76 -10.14 -10.95
N ASN A 341 8.93 -10.04 -11.57
CA ASN A 341 9.07 -9.77 -13.01
C ASN A 341 8.96 -11.04 -13.90
N THR A 342 8.07 -11.96 -13.54
CA THR A 342 7.87 -13.23 -14.28
C THR A 342 6.66 -13.12 -15.20
N ILE A 343 6.85 -13.44 -16.50
CA ILE A 343 5.73 -13.76 -17.39
C ILE A 343 5.25 -15.18 -17.06
N VAL A 344 4.07 -15.29 -16.46
CA VAL A 344 3.51 -16.58 -15.99
C VAL A 344 2.79 -17.36 -17.10
N GLY A 345 2.44 -16.67 -18.18
CA GLY A 345 1.78 -17.27 -19.34
C GLY A 345 1.24 -16.23 -20.30
N VAL A 346 0.33 -16.68 -21.15
CA VAL A 346 -0.51 -15.82 -21.99
C VAL A 346 -1.93 -15.78 -21.42
N ILE A 347 -2.67 -14.75 -21.82
CA ILE A 347 -4.07 -14.59 -21.46
C ILE A 347 -4.89 -15.82 -21.88
N ASN A 348 -5.88 -16.18 -21.06
CA ASN A 348 -6.82 -17.24 -21.42
C ASN A 348 -7.58 -16.85 -22.70
N LYS A 349 -7.68 -17.77 -23.66
CA LYS A 349 -8.34 -17.53 -24.95
C LYS A 349 -9.76 -16.97 -24.80
N MET A 350 -10.51 -17.43 -23.81
CA MET A 350 -11.91 -17.03 -23.63
C MET A 350 -12.01 -15.63 -22.99
N ILE A 351 -11.09 -15.27 -22.11
CA ILE A 351 -10.97 -13.89 -21.62
C ILE A 351 -10.55 -12.96 -22.75
N ALA A 352 -9.59 -13.39 -23.57
CA ALA A 352 -9.15 -12.64 -24.72
C ALA A 352 -10.30 -12.36 -25.69
N GLU A 353 -11.13 -13.37 -25.99
CA GLU A 353 -12.35 -13.20 -26.80
C GLU A 353 -13.38 -12.27 -26.12
N LYS A 354 -13.66 -12.49 -24.82
CA LYS A 354 -14.62 -11.70 -24.03
C LYS A 354 -14.27 -10.20 -24.03
N PHE A 355 -12.99 -9.88 -23.90
CA PHE A 355 -12.51 -8.50 -23.81
C PHE A 355 -11.78 -8.02 -25.06
N GLN A 356 -11.88 -8.71 -26.20
CA GLN A 356 -11.20 -8.33 -27.45
C GLN A 356 -9.70 -7.99 -27.27
N LEU A 357 -8.99 -8.84 -26.54
CA LEU A 357 -7.54 -8.76 -26.36
C LEU A 357 -6.83 -9.76 -27.30
N PRO A 358 -5.57 -9.50 -27.70
CA PRO A 358 -4.79 -10.49 -28.41
C PRO A 358 -4.62 -11.78 -27.60
N VAL A 359 -4.89 -12.93 -28.21
CA VAL A 359 -4.64 -14.25 -27.58
C VAL A 359 -3.16 -14.50 -27.27
N THR A 360 -2.28 -13.69 -27.85
CA THR A 360 -0.83 -13.67 -27.61
C THR A 360 -0.42 -12.76 -26.45
N CYS A 361 -1.36 -12.02 -25.85
CA CYS A 361 -1.10 -11.11 -24.74
C CYS A 361 -0.49 -11.88 -23.57
N LYS A 362 0.70 -11.47 -23.13
CA LYS A 362 1.45 -12.04 -22.01
C LYS A 362 0.89 -11.54 -20.68
N ILE A 363 0.92 -12.37 -19.65
CA ILE A 363 0.55 -11.98 -18.30
C ILE A 363 1.80 -11.97 -17.43
N CYS A 364 2.19 -10.80 -16.95
CA CYS A 364 3.18 -10.65 -15.88
C CYS A 364 2.50 -10.93 -14.54
N CYS A 365 3.17 -11.64 -13.63
CA CYS A 365 2.65 -11.87 -12.29
C CYS A 365 2.29 -10.53 -11.62
N PHE A 366 1.12 -10.44 -11.00
CA PHE A 366 0.73 -9.24 -10.26
C PHE A 366 1.51 -9.17 -8.94
N SER A 367 1.53 -7.99 -8.31
CA SER A 367 2.16 -7.82 -6.99
C SER A 367 1.38 -6.78 -6.17
N GLY A 368 1.82 -6.52 -4.94
CA GLY A 368 1.20 -5.55 -4.04
C GLY A 368 1.28 -4.09 -4.51
N ASP A 369 0.38 -3.23 -4.03
CA ASP A 369 0.42 -1.77 -4.30
C ASP A 369 1.73 -1.12 -3.91
N ASN A 370 2.17 -1.31 -2.66
CA ASN A 370 3.38 -0.68 -2.17
C ASN A 370 4.59 -1.12 -2.99
N LEU A 371 4.61 -2.39 -3.39
CA LEU A 371 5.65 -2.99 -4.22
C LEU A 371 5.66 -2.38 -5.62
N ASN A 372 4.48 -2.23 -6.25
CA ASN A 372 4.38 -1.57 -7.55
C ASN A 372 4.76 -0.09 -7.47
N SER A 373 4.27 0.65 -6.47
CA SER A 373 4.68 2.04 -6.26
C SER A 373 6.19 2.18 -6.10
N ALA A 374 6.81 1.31 -5.30
CA ALA A 374 8.26 1.27 -5.13
C ALA A 374 9.00 0.96 -6.43
N SER A 375 8.49 0.00 -7.22
CA SER A 375 9.06 -0.36 -8.53
C SER A 375 9.14 0.86 -9.44
N PHE A 376 8.12 1.73 -9.40
CA PHE A 376 8.06 2.93 -10.23
C PHE A 376 8.91 4.09 -9.70
N LEU A 377 8.81 4.34 -8.39
CA LEU A 377 9.35 5.54 -7.78
C LEU A 377 10.84 5.43 -7.45
N LEU A 378 11.27 4.29 -6.93
CA LEU A 378 12.62 4.11 -6.40
C LEU A 378 13.57 3.65 -7.50
N ARG A 379 14.67 4.38 -7.68
CA ARG A 379 15.71 4.11 -8.69
C ARG A 379 17.02 3.63 -8.09
N SER A 380 17.20 3.77 -6.78
CA SER A 380 18.37 3.27 -6.06
C SER A 380 18.06 3.07 -4.58
N ASN A 381 19.01 2.51 -3.83
CA ASN A 381 18.98 2.42 -2.37
C ASN A 381 19.21 3.77 -1.66
N ASN A 382 19.34 4.87 -2.41
CA ASN A 382 19.44 6.23 -1.88
C ASN A 382 18.11 7.00 -2.02
N ASP A 383 17.12 6.43 -2.72
CA ASP A 383 15.80 7.03 -2.84
C ASP A 383 14.94 6.66 -1.62
N LEU A 384 14.33 7.67 -1.01
CA LEU A 384 13.25 7.49 -0.04
C LEU A 384 11.96 7.95 -0.68
N CYS A 385 10.89 7.20 -0.47
CA CYS A 385 9.55 7.64 -0.81
C CYS A 385 8.71 7.82 0.44
N ILE A 386 7.98 8.93 0.51
CA ILE A 386 7.02 9.23 1.58
C ILE A 386 5.64 9.42 0.96
N SER A 387 4.72 8.51 1.27
CA SER A 387 3.30 8.67 0.98
C SER A 387 2.64 9.41 2.13
N LEU A 388 2.15 10.62 1.87
CA LEU A 388 1.49 11.47 2.86
C LEU A 388 -0.04 11.48 2.62
N GLY A 389 -0.75 10.52 3.22
CA GLY A 389 -2.21 10.40 3.14
C GLY A 389 -2.90 10.46 4.51
N THR A 390 -4.05 9.79 4.63
CA THR A 390 -4.77 9.55 5.90
C THR A 390 -3.87 8.91 6.93
N SER A 391 -3.10 7.89 6.52
CA SER A 391 -1.89 7.37 7.15
C SER A 391 -0.64 7.87 6.41
N HIS A 392 0.52 7.73 7.05
CA HIS A 392 1.81 7.95 6.39
C HIS A 392 2.56 6.65 6.17
N THR A 393 3.29 6.60 5.07
CA THR A 393 4.17 5.46 4.77
C THR A 393 5.49 5.99 4.26
N ILE A 394 6.60 5.58 4.87
CA ILE A 394 7.95 5.81 4.36
C ILE A 394 8.56 4.49 3.93
N PHE A 395 9.12 4.45 2.73
CA PHE A 395 9.69 3.24 2.16
C PHE A 395 10.87 3.51 1.25
N GLY A 396 11.75 2.51 1.14
CA GLY A 396 13.04 2.62 0.45
C GLY A 396 13.64 1.24 0.19
N LEU A 397 14.64 1.18 -0.68
CA LEU A 397 15.30 -0.07 -1.05
C LEU A 397 16.50 -0.35 -0.14
N MET A 398 16.63 -1.59 0.33
CA MET A 398 17.68 -2.00 1.26
C MET A 398 18.41 -3.26 0.77
N SER A 399 19.72 -3.31 0.98
CA SER A 399 20.55 -4.50 0.73
C SER A 399 20.88 -5.26 2.02
N ASP A 400 20.93 -4.54 3.14
CA ASP A 400 21.13 -5.07 4.48
C ASP A 400 19.94 -4.69 5.35
N ILE A 401 19.49 -5.62 6.19
CA ILE A 401 18.38 -5.48 7.13
C ILE A 401 18.81 -5.79 8.57
N SER A 402 20.12 -5.79 8.85
CA SER A 402 20.70 -6.12 10.16
C SER A 402 20.23 -5.21 11.30
N THR A 403 19.88 -3.96 11.00
CA THR A 403 19.39 -2.95 11.95
C THR A 403 17.87 -2.96 12.13
N HIS A 404 17.15 -3.87 11.47
CA HIS A 404 15.69 -3.89 11.51
C HIS A 404 15.16 -4.26 12.90
N ASN A 405 14.31 -3.39 13.46
CA ASN A 405 13.59 -3.62 14.70
C ASN A 405 12.40 -4.57 14.47
N ALA A 406 12.33 -5.66 15.22
CA ALA A 406 11.24 -6.63 15.07
C ALA A 406 9.84 -6.08 15.39
N ARG A 407 9.72 -4.93 16.06
CA ARG A 407 8.42 -4.34 16.41
C ARG A 407 7.95 -3.24 15.45
N GLU A 408 8.75 -2.89 14.45
CA GLU A 408 8.45 -1.77 13.56
C GLU A 408 8.79 -2.10 12.11
N GLY A 409 7.86 -1.80 11.21
CA GLY A 409 8.07 -1.89 9.78
C GLY A 409 8.08 -3.29 9.20
N HIS A 410 8.24 -3.35 7.88
CA HIS A 410 8.11 -4.56 7.09
C HIS A 410 9.21 -4.63 6.05
N VAL A 411 9.90 -5.76 5.99
CA VAL A 411 10.83 -6.12 4.93
C VAL A 411 10.09 -7.00 3.91
N PHE A 412 10.02 -6.55 2.67
CA PHE A 412 9.53 -7.33 1.54
C PHE A 412 10.66 -7.62 0.56
N ILE A 413 10.53 -8.66 -0.26
CA ILE A 413 11.40 -8.81 -1.42
C ILE A 413 11.11 -7.69 -2.42
N ASN A 414 12.17 -6.99 -2.84
CA ASN A 414 12.06 -5.93 -3.82
C ASN A 414 11.55 -6.53 -5.15
N PRO A 415 10.43 -6.06 -5.72
CA PRO A 415 9.90 -6.57 -6.98
C PRO A 415 10.82 -6.30 -8.17
N SER A 416 11.74 -5.35 -8.04
CA SER A 416 12.79 -5.05 -9.03
C SER A 416 14.00 -6.00 -8.91
N PHE A 417 14.09 -6.80 -7.85
CA PHE A 417 15.19 -7.73 -7.64
C PHE A 417 15.11 -8.91 -8.61
N VAL A 418 16.19 -9.13 -9.36
CA VAL A 418 16.30 -10.19 -10.37
C VAL A 418 17.32 -11.21 -9.90
N SER A 419 16.85 -12.32 -9.33
CA SER A 419 17.68 -13.46 -8.96
C SER A 419 18.01 -14.30 -10.20
N THR A 420 18.90 -13.83 -11.08
CA THR A 420 19.43 -14.69 -12.15
C THR A 420 20.95 -14.73 -12.11
N CYS A 421 21.48 -15.93 -11.89
CA CYS A 421 22.90 -16.30 -11.93
C CYS A 421 23.59 -16.09 -13.30
N HIS A 422 22.88 -15.57 -14.30
CA HIS A 422 23.36 -15.43 -15.68
C HIS A 422 23.74 -14.00 -16.10
N VAL A 423 23.55 -13.00 -15.23
CA VAL A 423 24.03 -11.63 -15.46
C VAL A 423 25.29 -11.43 -14.65
N LYS A 424 26.45 -11.48 -15.31
CA LYS A 424 27.79 -11.56 -14.69
C LYS A 424 28.19 -10.36 -13.79
N ASN A 425 27.37 -9.31 -13.66
CA ASN A 425 27.72 -8.07 -12.96
C ASN A 425 26.70 -7.56 -11.91
N MET A 426 25.66 -8.31 -11.54
CA MET A 426 24.60 -7.78 -10.64
C MET A 426 24.72 -8.23 -9.17
N THR A 427 25.83 -7.90 -8.49
CA THR A 427 25.97 -8.12 -7.04
C THR A 427 25.44 -6.96 -6.18
N ASN A 428 24.93 -5.88 -6.78
CA ASN A 428 24.67 -4.62 -6.06
C ASN A 428 23.19 -4.17 -6.03
N ASP A 429 22.27 -4.86 -6.71
CA ASP A 429 20.85 -4.49 -6.67
C ASP A 429 20.26 -4.76 -5.27
N PRO A 430 19.50 -3.82 -4.69
CA PRO A 430 18.91 -4.01 -3.39
C PRO A 430 17.87 -5.13 -3.43
N LYS A 431 18.07 -6.14 -2.58
CA LYS A 431 17.20 -7.31 -2.48
C LYS A 431 15.85 -6.99 -1.83
N PHE A 432 15.82 -6.00 -0.93
CA PHE A 432 14.68 -5.75 -0.06
C PHE A 432 14.04 -4.39 -0.34
N LEU A 433 12.73 -4.34 -0.16
CA LEU A 433 11.95 -3.12 0.04
C LEU A 433 11.62 -3.06 1.53
N TYR A 434 11.90 -1.94 2.17
CA TYR A 434 11.54 -1.72 3.57
C TYR A 434 10.49 -0.63 3.68
N LEU A 435 9.51 -0.83 4.56
CA LEU A 435 8.34 0.02 4.68
C LEU A 435 7.94 0.22 6.15
N LEU A 436 7.78 1.47 6.57
CA LEU A 436 7.25 1.86 7.88
C LEU A 436 5.89 2.53 7.70
N CYS A 437 4.92 2.14 8.53
CA CYS A 437 3.55 2.65 8.52
C CYS A 437 3.26 3.44 9.78
N PHE A 438 2.70 4.64 9.61
CA PHE A 438 2.19 5.48 10.68
C PHE A 438 0.69 5.65 10.46
N LYS A 439 -0.13 5.17 11.39
CA LYS A 439 -1.58 5.18 11.27
C LYS A 439 -2.14 6.60 11.35
N ASN A 440 -1.54 7.45 12.20
CA ASN A 440 -2.04 8.80 12.47
C ASN A 440 -1.36 9.85 11.59
N GLY A 441 -1.74 9.90 10.30
CA GLY A 441 -1.22 10.84 9.33
C GLY A 441 -2.12 12.09 9.17
N GLY A 442 -2.73 12.22 7.99
CA GLY A 442 -3.56 13.36 7.60
C GLY A 442 -4.84 13.54 8.42
N LEU A 443 -5.42 12.47 8.97
CA LEU A 443 -6.64 12.57 9.78
C LEU A 443 -6.41 13.38 11.07
N ALA A 444 -5.29 13.17 11.75
CA ALA A 444 -4.93 13.96 12.92
C ALA A 444 -4.71 15.45 12.56
N ARG A 445 -4.15 15.75 11.38
CA ARG A 445 -4.02 17.13 10.89
C ARG A 445 -5.38 17.75 10.52
N MET A 446 -6.26 16.95 9.93
CA MET A 446 -7.62 17.37 9.58
C MET A 446 -8.41 17.78 10.83
N ASP A 447 -8.33 16.99 11.90
CA ASP A 447 -8.98 17.33 13.17
C ASP A 447 -8.50 18.67 13.74
N LEU A 448 -7.19 18.94 13.73
CA LEU A 448 -6.66 20.26 14.14
C LEU A 448 -7.05 21.38 13.17
N CYS A 449 -7.11 21.10 11.87
CA CYS A 449 -7.55 22.05 10.85
C CYS A 449 -9.03 22.43 11.04
N GLU A 450 -9.91 21.46 11.29
CA GLU A 450 -11.31 21.69 11.62
C GLU A 450 -11.45 22.51 12.90
N LYS A 451 -10.72 22.12 13.95
CA LYS A 451 -10.79 22.75 15.27
C LYS A 451 -10.29 24.20 15.30
N TYR A 452 -9.23 24.51 14.58
CA TYR A 452 -8.56 25.81 14.66
C TYR A 452 -8.75 26.70 13.43
N CYS A 453 -9.04 26.11 12.27
CA CYS A 453 -9.17 26.81 10.99
C CYS A 453 -10.53 26.55 10.31
N GLY A 454 -11.47 25.85 10.96
CA GLY A 454 -12.77 25.52 10.36
C GLY A 454 -12.68 24.68 9.09
N GLY A 455 -11.60 23.91 8.92
CA GLY A 455 -11.32 23.11 7.73
C GLY A 455 -10.62 23.87 6.60
N ASP A 456 -10.24 25.14 6.78
CA ASP A 456 -9.49 25.91 5.78
C ASP A 456 -7.99 25.55 5.80
N TRP A 457 -7.59 24.68 4.87
CA TRP A 457 -6.19 24.27 4.68
C TRP A 457 -5.26 25.41 4.24
N LYS A 458 -5.77 26.47 3.59
CA LYS A 458 -4.93 27.64 3.24
C LYS A 458 -4.57 28.42 4.50
N GLN A 459 -5.52 28.58 5.41
CA GLN A 459 -5.27 29.17 6.71
C GLN A 459 -4.31 28.30 7.53
N PHE A 460 -4.49 26.97 7.52
CA PHE A 460 -3.58 26.03 8.18
C PHE A 460 -2.14 26.17 7.65
N ASP A 461 -1.95 26.19 6.34
CA ASP A 461 -0.63 26.37 5.70
C ASP A 461 -0.02 27.75 6.02
N ALA A 462 -0.84 28.80 6.08
CA ALA A 462 -0.37 30.13 6.45
C ALA A 462 0.13 30.19 7.91
N LEU A 463 -0.56 29.51 8.84
CA LEU A 463 -0.15 29.40 10.24
C LEU A 463 1.12 28.55 10.37
N LEU A 464 1.22 27.43 9.64
CA LEU A 464 2.44 26.63 9.59
C LEU A 464 3.66 27.43 9.17
N LEU A 465 3.52 28.31 8.19
CA LEU A 465 4.61 29.15 7.66
C LEU A 465 4.79 30.48 8.40
N SER A 466 3.92 30.82 9.36
CA SER A 466 4.08 32.06 10.13
C SER A 466 5.38 32.02 10.95
N PRO A 467 5.96 33.17 11.33
CA PRO A 467 7.04 33.19 12.31
C PRO A 467 6.64 32.46 13.59
N TYR A 468 7.63 31.88 14.27
CA TYR A 468 7.42 31.35 15.61
C TYR A 468 6.92 32.49 16.52
N PRO A 469 5.90 32.26 17.37
CA PRO A 469 5.46 33.29 18.31
C PRO A 469 6.67 33.82 19.07
N SER A 470 6.85 35.14 19.05
CA SER A 470 7.94 35.78 19.78
C SER A 470 7.93 35.36 21.25
N HIS A 471 9.12 35.33 21.85
CA HIS A 471 9.38 34.93 23.23
C HIS A 471 8.50 35.59 24.32
N ASP A 472 7.83 36.70 24.00
CA ASP A 472 6.98 37.48 24.91
C ASP A 472 5.47 37.38 24.57
N SER A 473 5.09 36.62 23.53
CA SER A 473 3.72 36.57 22.99
C SER A 473 2.88 35.37 23.46
N ALA A 474 3.43 34.48 24.29
CA ALA A 474 2.73 33.29 24.81
C ALA A 474 2.84 33.18 26.33
N ASN A 475 2.46 34.25 27.04
CA ASN A 475 2.36 34.24 28.50
C ASN A 475 1.11 33.45 28.87
N ILE A 476 1.21 32.33 29.57
CA ILE A 476 0.03 31.57 29.97
C ILE A 476 -0.01 31.45 31.49
N ILE A 477 -1.21 31.52 32.05
CA ILE A 477 -1.41 31.25 33.47
C ILE A 477 -1.48 29.74 33.64
N TYR A 478 -0.41 29.16 34.18
CA TYR A 478 -0.33 27.74 34.52
C TYR A 478 -0.05 27.60 36.02
N GLN A 479 -0.92 26.90 36.74
CA GLN A 479 -0.84 26.77 38.20
C GLN A 479 -0.69 28.12 38.92
N GLU A 480 -1.55 29.09 38.57
CA GLU A 480 -1.58 30.44 39.15
C GLU A 480 -0.30 31.28 38.93
N GLN A 481 0.61 30.81 38.08
CA GLN A 481 1.82 31.55 37.69
C GLN A 481 1.78 31.92 36.21
N VAL A 482 2.28 33.10 35.88
CA VAL A 482 2.54 33.47 34.48
C VAL A 482 3.79 32.72 34.05
N LYS A 483 3.65 31.87 33.03
CA LYS A 483 4.75 31.13 32.41
C LYS A 483 4.86 31.46 30.93
N HIS A 484 6.08 31.44 30.41
CA HIS A 484 6.36 31.69 29.00
C HIS A 484 6.57 30.38 28.26
N VAL A 485 5.71 30.08 27.29
CA VAL A 485 5.90 28.90 26.42
C VAL A 485 7.14 29.12 25.56
N GLU A 486 8.18 28.33 25.81
CA GLU A 486 9.40 28.32 25.03
C GLU A 486 9.23 27.38 23.83
N HIS A 487 8.82 26.13 24.09
CA HIS A 487 8.70 25.08 23.10
C HIS A 487 7.50 24.17 23.34
N MET A 488 7.00 23.58 22.26
CA MET A 488 5.99 22.52 22.32
C MET A 488 6.29 21.41 21.31
N ILE A 489 6.32 20.16 21.81
CA ILE A 489 6.32 18.95 20.99
C ILE A 489 5.02 18.21 21.29
N GLY A 490 4.32 17.77 20.25
CA GLY A 490 3.10 16.99 20.42
C GLY A 490 3.19 15.61 19.79
N PHE A 491 2.45 14.64 20.33
CA PHE A 491 2.24 13.31 19.77
C PHE A 491 0.74 13.13 19.59
N TYR A 492 0.29 12.93 18.35
CA TYR A 492 -1.11 13.05 17.96
C TYR A 492 -1.65 11.71 17.46
N PHE A 493 -1.95 10.81 18.40
CA PHE A 493 -2.42 9.46 18.10
C PHE A 493 -3.94 9.38 18.18
N GLN A 494 -4.65 9.84 17.15
CA GLN A 494 -6.12 9.76 17.09
C GLN A 494 -6.62 8.31 17.26
N PHE A 495 -5.88 7.37 16.72
CA PHE A 495 -6.01 5.93 16.88
C PHE A 495 -4.74 5.34 17.49
N SER A 496 -4.78 4.08 17.91
CA SER A 496 -3.56 3.34 18.27
C SER A 496 -2.50 3.45 17.16
N GLU A 497 -1.27 3.80 17.52
CA GLU A 497 -0.18 4.00 16.57
C GLU A 497 0.59 2.69 16.31
N ILE A 498 1.07 2.54 15.07
CA ILE A 498 1.86 1.39 14.60
C ILE A 498 3.35 1.66 14.79
N THR A 499 3.82 2.88 14.47
CA THR A 499 5.22 3.28 14.58
C THR A 499 5.32 4.65 15.26
N PRO A 500 5.84 4.73 16.51
CA PRO A 500 6.13 3.61 17.40
C PRO A 500 4.83 2.90 17.82
N LEU A 501 4.93 1.66 18.30
CA LEU A 501 3.76 0.96 18.84
C LEU A 501 3.23 1.71 20.07
N CYS A 502 2.06 2.33 19.93
CA CYS A 502 1.33 3.00 21.01
C CYS A 502 -0.13 2.55 21.00
N CYS A 503 -0.49 1.66 21.93
CA CYS A 503 -1.83 1.10 21.97
C CYS A 503 -2.88 2.08 22.51
N LYS A 504 -2.45 3.15 23.22
CA LYS A 504 -3.34 4.13 23.84
C LYS A 504 -3.48 5.37 22.95
N PRO A 505 -4.62 5.56 22.27
CA PRO A 505 -4.88 6.78 21.51
C PRO A 505 -4.98 8.00 22.43
N GLY A 506 -4.67 9.16 21.88
CA GLY A 506 -4.78 10.46 22.51
C GLY A 506 -3.85 11.49 21.87
N TYR A 507 -4.09 12.76 22.16
CA TYR A 507 -3.13 13.83 21.86
C TYR A 507 -2.39 14.22 23.13
N PHE A 508 -1.08 14.29 23.01
CA PHE A 508 -0.16 14.51 24.11
C PHE A 508 0.78 15.65 23.75
N ARG A 509 0.94 16.63 24.64
CA ARG A 509 1.76 17.82 24.38
C ARG A 509 2.75 17.98 25.50
N PHE A 510 4.03 17.94 25.15
CA PHE A 510 5.12 18.34 26.01
C PHE A 510 5.36 19.84 25.81
N ILE A 511 5.03 20.61 26.84
CA ILE A 511 5.26 22.06 26.86
C ILE A 511 6.50 22.34 27.72
N LYS A 512 7.45 23.07 27.13
CA LYS A 512 8.59 23.65 27.85
C LYS A 512 8.27 25.10 28.14
N PHE A 513 8.27 25.42 29.43
CA PHE A 513 8.24 26.78 29.92
C PHE A 513 9.65 27.28 30.14
N LYS A 514 9.91 28.56 29.90
CA LYS A 514 11.23 29.17 30.14
C LYS A 514 11.66 29.09 31.61
N GLU A 515 10.67 29.12 32.50
CA GLU A 515 10.83 29.13 33.94
C GLU A 515 11.09 27.74 34.52
N ASP A 516 10.79 26.69 33.76
CA ASP A 516 10.90 25.30 34.21
C ASP A 516 12.12 24.63 33.58
N GLU A 517 12.79 23.73 34.30
CA GLU A 517 13.89 22.91 33.76
C GLU A 517 13.36 21.79 32.83
N GLU A 518 12.19 21.24 33.15
CA GLU A 518 11.64 20.04 32.52
C GLU A 518 10.45 20.34 31.60
N TYR A 519 10.19 19.42 30.66
CA TYR A 519 8.97 19.43 29.87
C TYR A 519 7.78 18.93 30.71
N ILE A 520 6.66 19.65 30.63
CA ILE A 520 5.39 19.27 31.24
C ILE A 520 4.54 18.55 30.19
N LEU A 521 4.11 17.32 30.50
CA LEU A 521 3.20 16.54 29.67
C LEU A 521 1.74 16.92 29.99
N LEU A 522 1.00 17.36 28.97
CA LEU A 522 -0.44 17.57 29.03
C LEU A 522 -1.16 16.63 28.07
N LYS A 523 -2.18 15.93 28.57
CA LYS A 523 -3.15 15.19 27.75
C LYS A 523 -4.12 16.16 27.07
N ASP A 524 -4.82 15.72 26.03
CA ASP A 524 -5.68 16.61 25.24
C ASP A 524 -6.67 17.40 26.10
N GLY A 525 -7.39 16.73 27.01
CA GLY A 525 -8.33 17.40 27.92
C GLY A 525 -7.68 18.48 28.79
N GLU A 526 -6.49 18.23 29.32
CA GLU A 526 -5.74 19.20 30.13
C GLU A 526 -5.28 20.39 29.28
N PHE A 527 -4.84 20.13 28.05
CA PHE A 527 -4.49 21.18 27.10
C PHE A 527 -5.70 22.02 26.69
N GLN A 528 -6.88 21.42 26.49
CA GLN A 528 -8.10 22.16 26.20
C GLN A 528 -8.56 23.02 27.39
N LEU A 529 -8.41 22.52 28.61
CA LEU A 529 -8.67 23.30 29.82
C LEU A 529 -7.73 24.51 29.91
N LEU A 530 -6.43 24.31 29.65
CA LEU A 530 -5.45 25.39 29.56
C LEU A 530 -5.82 26.41 28.46
N LEU A 531 -6.22 25.94 27.28
CA LEU A 531 -6.59 26.82 26.17
C LEU A 531 -7.87 27.63 26.46
N SER A 532 -8.81 27.06 27.21
CA SER A 532 -10.06 27.72 27.58
C SER A 532 -9.91 28.71 28.74
N SER A 533 -8.89 28.57 29.59
CA SER A 533 -8.60 29.52 30.67
C SER A 533 -7.92 30.80 30.20
N ILE A 534 -7.30 30.81 29.00
CA ILE A 534 -6.67 31.99 28.42
C ILE A 534 -7.74 32.97 27.91
N GLN A 535 -7.79 34.16 28.54
CA GLN A 535 -8.72 35.23 28.16
C GLN A 535 -8.23 36.09 26.98
N ASP A 536 -6.92 36.20 26.80
CA ASP A 536 -6.33 36.98 25.69
C ASP A 536 -6.37 36.18 24.38
N ASP A 537 -7.14 36.67 23.41
CA ASP A 537 -7.31 36.00 22.12
C ASP A 537 -6.00 35.87 21.32
N ASN A 538 -5.07 36.82 21.44
CA ASN A 538 -3.77 36.75 20.75
C ASN A 538 -2.91 35.63 21.35
N MET A 539 -2.90 35.50 22.68
CA MET A 539 -2.16 34.41 23.35
C MET A 539 -2.78 33.05 23.06
N LYS A 540 -4.11 32.98 23.09
CA LYS A 540 -4.86 31.77 22.72
C LYS A 540 -4.57 31.35 21.29
N ASN A 541 -4.56 32.29 20.35
CA ASN A 541 -4.22 32.03 18.95
C ASN A 541 -2.75 31.66 18.77
N SER A 542 -1.84 32.23 19.56
CA SER A 542 -0.43 31.84 19.57
C SER A 542 -0.24 30.38 20.00
N LEU A 543 -0.94 29.94 21.04
CA LEU A 543 -0.89 28.54 21.51
C LEU A 543 -1.51 27.56 20.49
N LYS A 544 -2.62 27.93 19.84
CA LYS A 544 -3.19 27.15 18.72
C LYS A 544 -2.21 27.03 17.55
N ASN A 545 -1.52 28.11 17.21
CA ASN A 545 -0.52 28.11 16.15
C ASN A 545 0.66 27.19 16.48
N LEU A 546 1.12 27.18 17.74
CA LEU A 546 2.10 26.20 18.20
C LEU A 546 1.58 24.77 18.02
N ASP A 547 0.32 24.48 18.32
CA ASP A 547 -0.28 23.13 18.18
C ASP A 547 -0.31 22.67 16.73
N ILE A 548 -0.67 23.56 15.81
CA ILE A 548 -0.64 23.33 14.36
C ILE A 548 0.78 23.02 13.88
N LYS A 549 1.78 23.76 14.36
CA LYS A 549 3.17 23.49 13.99
C LYS A 549 3.65 22.18 14.61
N SER A 550 3.38 21.95 15.89
CA SER A 550 3.80 20.75 16.62
C SER A 550 3.34 19.46 15.95
N ILE A 551 2.10 19.36 15.47
CA ILE A 551 1.63 18.15 14.78
C ILE A 551 2.44 17.84 13.51
N VAL A 552 2.72 18.84 12.69
CA VAL A 552 3.47 18.63 11.44
C VAL A 552 4.93 18.29 11.73
N TYR A 553 5.59 19.04 12.62
CA TYR A 553 6.98 18.78 12.95
C TYR A 553 7.17 17.41 13.60
N SER A 554 6.32 17.05 14.56
CA SER A 554 6.43 15.76 15.24
C SER A 554 6.19 14.59 14.29
N GLN A 555 5.20 14.65 13.41
CA GLN A 555 4.97 13.58 12.41
C GLN A 555 6.19 13.41 11.49
N LEU A 556 6.79 14.51 11.03
CA LEU A 556 7.96 14.46 10.15
C LEU A 556 9.25 14.04 10.89
N LEU A 557 9.41 14.44 12.16
CA LEU A 557 10.50 13.99 13.02
C LEU A 557 10.38 12.50 13.34
N GLY A 558 9.18 12.00 13.61
CA GLY A 558 8.90 10.58 13.78
C GLY A 558 9.29 9.77 12.54
N LEU A 559 8.84 10.20 11.35
CA LEU A 559 9.25 9.59 10.08
C LEU A 559 10.78 9.51 9.95
N LYS A 560 11.48 10.61 10.24
CA LYS A 560 12.94 10.66 10.18
C LYS A 560 13.61 9.77 11.21
N LEU A 561 13.16 9.81 12.47
CA LEU A 561 13.72 9.04 13.58
C LEU A 561 13.65 7.54 13.28
N HIS A 562 12.45 7.04 12.98
CA HIS A 562 12.24 5.61 12.76
C HIS A 562 12.91 5.12 11.48
N ALA A 563 13.00 5.95 10.43
CA ALA A 563 13.79 5.62 9.25
C ALA A 563 15.28 5.44 9.57
N ILE A 564 15.83 6.26 10.48
CA ILE A 564 17.22 6.13 10.94
C ILE A 564 17.41 4.89 11.80
N GLN A 565 16.56 4.71 12.80
CA GLN A 565 16.65 3.59 13.74
C GLN A 565 16.54 2.22 13.05
N ASN A 566 15.77 2.15 11.96
CA ASN A 566 15.62 0.91 11.18
C ASN A 566 16.62 0.78 10.01
N GLY A 567 17.55 1.72 9.84
CA GLY A 567 18.58 1.67 8.80
C GLY A 567 18.09 2.01 7.39
N LEU A 568 16.86 2.49 7.25
CA LEU A 568 16.29 2.96 5.98
C LEU A 568 16.95 4.25 5.50
N TYR A 569 17.41 5.09 6.45
CA TYR A 569 18.04 6.37 6.16
C TYR A 569 19.26 6.58 7.07
N ASN A 570 20.43 6.87 6.51
CA ASN A 570 21.63 7.19 7.27
C ASN A 570 22.12 8.62 6.95
N PRO A 571 21.96 9.60 7.87
CA PRO A 571 22.41 10.98 7.66
C PRO A 571 23.93 11.13 7.53
N SER A 572 24.70 10.19 8.10
CA SER A 572 26.17 10.24 8.13
C SER A 572 26.80 9.67 6.86
N GLU A 573 26.06 8.86 6.09
CA GLU A 573 26.51 8.39 4.79
C GLU A 573 26.31 9.51 3.76
N SER A 574 27.40 10.23 3.48
CA SER A 574 27.53 11.14 2.34
C SER A 574 27.50 10.37 1.01
N LYS A 575 26.39 9.68 0.71
CA LYS A 575 26.11 9.20 -0.64
C LYS A 575 25.50 10.36 -1.41
N THR A 576 26.11 10.68 -2.54
CA THR A 576 25.94 11.92 -3.31
C THR A 576 24.56 12.15 -3.94
N THR A 577 23.54 11.35 -3.62
CA THR A 577 22.19 11.48 -4.20
C THR A 577 21.10 10.86 -3.30
N ASN A 578 20.96 11.30 -2.05
CA ASN A 578 19.74 11.02 -1.28
C ASN A 578 18.66 12.02 -1.70
N ARG A 579 17.50 11.53 -2.14
CA ARG A 579 16.33 12.36 -2.45
C ARG A 579 15.07 11.77 -1.85
N ILE A 580 14.12 12.64 -1.54
CA ILE A 580 12.80 12.23 -1.07
C ILE A 580 11.79 12.45 -2.18
N ILE A 581 11.09 11.39 -2.53
CA ILE A 581 9.96 11.41 -3.44
C ILE A 581 8.69 11.43 -2.58
N VAL A 582 7.82 12.39 -2.80
CA VAL A 582 6.58 12.54 -2.05
C VAL A 582 5.38 12.23 -2.94
N THR A 583 4.45 11.45 -2.41
CA THR A 583 3.18 11.09 -3.06
C THR A 583 2.01 11.24 -2.07
N GLY A 584 0.78 11.13 -2.55
CA GLY A 584 -0.45 11.30 -1.77
C GLY A 584 -1.00 12.73 -1.74
N GLY A 585 -2.18 12.92 -1.14
CA GLY A 585 -2.90 14.20 -1.15
C GLY A 585 -2.13 15.37 -0.53
N ALA A 586 -1.23 15.11 0.42
CA ALA A 586 -0.45 16.17 1.05
C ALA A 586 0.64 16.78 0.16
N THR A 587 0.90 16.21 -1.03
CA THR A 587 1.73 16.84 -2.07
C THR A 587 1.22 18.20 -2.52
N GLN A 588 -0.05 18.50 -2.26
CA GLN A 588 -0.67 19.79 -2.57
C GLN A 588 -0.26 20.92 -1.60
N SER A 589 0.26 20.60 -0.41
CA SER A 589 0.68 21.59 0.60
C SER A 589 2.17 21.94 0.43
N MET A 590 2.42 23.09 -0.19
CA MET A 590 3.79 23.64 -0.27
C MET A 590 4.39 23.96 1.11
N ALA A 591 3.55 24.27 2.10
CA ALA A 591 4.01 24.48 3.47
C ALA A 591 4.60 23.18 4.06
N LEU A 592 3.89 22.07 3.90
CA LEU A 592 4.32 20.76 4.39
C LEU A 592 5.61 20.30 3.69
N LEU A 593 5.71 20.45 2.37
CA LEU A 593 6.91 20.07 1.62
C LEU A 593 8.14 20.90 2.01
N LYS A 594 7.96 22.19 2.33
CA LYS A 594 9.02 23.04 2.88
C LYS A 594 9.49 22.54 4.25
N ILE A 595 8.57 22.22 5.15
CA ILE A 595 8.93 21.70 6.48
C ILE A 595 9.63 20.35 6.36
N LEU A 596 9.15 19.47 5.46
CA LEU A 596 9.79 18.18 5.17
C LEU A 596 11.23 18.35 4.69
N PHE A 597 11.47 19.27 3.75
CA PHE A 597 12.82 19.63 3.32
C PHE A 597 13.68 20.07 4.51
N CYS A 598 13.14 20.87 5.43
CA CYS A 598 13.89 21.35 6.59
C CYS A 598 14.20 20.24 7.62
N VAL A 599 13.27 19.31 7.82
CA VAL A 599 13.46 18.18 8.74
C VAL A 599 14.50 17.20 8.18
N PHE A 600 14.38 16.79 6.92
CA PHE A 600 15.27 15.79 6.32
C PHE A 600 16.56 16.37 5.76
N GLN A 601 16.58 17.64 5.36
CA GLN A 601 17.67 18.30 4.64
C GLN A 601 18.06 17.57 3.36
N LEU A 602 17.07 16.98 2.68
CA LEU A 602 17.20 16.28 1.41
C LEU A 602 16.33 16.96 0.35
N PRO A 603 16.77 17.00 -0.93
CA PRO A 603 15.94 17.46 -2.04
C PRO A 603 14.59 16.72 -2.09
N ILE A 604 13.51 17.48 -2.22
CA ILE A 604 12.13 16.96 -2.27
C ILE A 604 11.64 16.98 -3.71
N PHE A 605 11.11 15.84 -4.15
CA PHE A 605 10.54 15.64 -5.46
C PHE A 605 9.09 15.19 -5.36
N THR A 606 8.27 15.60 -6.30
CA THR A 606 6.90 15.09 -6.48
C THR A 606 6.72 14.58 -7.91
N MET A 607 5.80 13.64 -8.12
CA MET A 607 5.43 13.19 -9.46
C MET A 607 4.65 14.26 -10.21
N GLN A 608 5.07 14.61 -11.43
CA GLN A 608 4.30 15.42 -12.36
C GLN A 608 3.32 14.57 -13.18
N GLY A 609 2.09 15.06 -13.37
CA GLY A 609 1.16 14.60 -14.42
C GLY A 609 0.53 13.21 -14.22
N SER A 610 0.88 12.49 -13.15
CA SER A 610 0.34 11.17 -12.83
C SER A 610 0.25 11.02 -11.31
N GLU A 611 -0.94 10.71 -10.79
CA GLU A 611 -1.18 10.47 -9.36
C GLU A 611 -1.17 8.97 -9.00
N ASP A 612 -0.82 8.08 -9.95
CA ASP A 612 -0.95 6.63 -9.74
C ASP A 612 0.37 5.87 -9.96
N SER A 613 1.24 5.93 -8.95
CA SER A 613 2.48 5.17 -8.90
C SER A 613 2.28 3.65 -8.94
N THR A 614 1.16 3.15 -8.39
CA THR A 614 0.84 1.71 -8.41
C THR A 614 0.58 1.24 -9.84
N THR A 615 -0.15 2.06 -10.62
CA THR A 615 -0.50 1.79 -12.01
C THR A 615 0.65 1.97 -13.00
N LEU A 616 1.64 2.77 -12.65
CA LEU A 616 2.85 2.87 -13.45
C LEU A 616 3.84 1.75 -13.12
N GLY A 617 3.91 1.35 -11.85
CA GLY A 617 4.79 0.29 -11.38
C GLY A 617 4.52 -1.06 -12.01
N ALA A 618 3.27 -1.52 -12.01
CA ALA A 618 2.99 -2.85 -12.55
C ALA A 618 3.10 -2.88 -14.07
N ALA A 619 2.75 -1.78 -14.74
CA ALA A 619 2.95 -1.66 -16.18
C ALA A 619 4.46 -1.63 -16.54
N MET A 620 5.30 -0.94 -15.76
CA MET A 620 6.75 -0.95 -15.94
C MET A 620 7.35 -2.34 -15.69
N ARG A 621 6.84 -3.09 -14.71
CA ARG A 621 7.21 -4.50 -14.49
C ARG A 621 6.83 -5.40 -15.66
N ALA A 622 5.62 -5.26 -16.21
CA ALA A 622 5.21 -6.01 -17.39
C ALA A 622 6.09 -5.67 -18.60
N PHE A 623 6.41 -4.38 -18.80
CA PHE A 623 7.30 -3.93 -19.86
C PHE A 623 8.68 -4.57 -19.74
N TYR A 624 9.27 -4.47 -18.55
CA TYR A 624 10.57 -5.05 -18.26
C TYR A 624 10.57 -6.55 -18.53
N SER A 625 9.53 -7.26 -18.06
CA SER A 625 9.39 -8.70 -18.21
C SER A 625 9.31 -9.14 -19.68
N VAL A 626 8.60 -8.38 -20.53
CA VAL A 626 8.53 -8.68 -21.97
C VAL A 626 9.82 -8.31 -22.71
N SER A 627 10.38 -7.13 -22.42
CA SER A 627 11.59 -6.64 -23.07
C SER A 627 12.78 -7.53 -22.77
N ASN A 628 12.92 -7.95 -21.51
CA ASN A 628 14.03 -8.80 -21.08
C ASN A 628 13.98 -10.22 -21.68
N LEU A 629 12.80 -10.70 -22.10
CA LEU A 629 12.69 -11.94 -22.88
C LEU A 629 13.23 -11.81 -24.31
N GLN A 630 13.24 -10.59 -24.86
CA GLN A 630 13.65 -10.31 -26.23
C GLN A 630 15.11 -9.88 -26.35
N MET A 631 15.74 -9.41 -25.26
CA MET A 631 17.14 -8.96 -25.27
C MET A 631 18.13 -10.12 -25.18
N MET A 632 19.15 -10.12 -26.07
CA MET A 632 20.26 -11.09 -26.00
C MET A 632 21.12 -10.89 -24.75
N ASP A 633 21.31 -9.63 -24.32
CA ASP A 633 21.96 -9.26 -23.08
C ASP A 633 20.91 -8.77 -22.07
N ARG A 634 20.67 -9.55 -21.01
CA ARG A 634 19.69 -9.21 -19.97
C ARG A 634 20.18 -8.00 -19.16
N LYS A 635 19.44 -6.90 -19.24
CA LYS A 635 19.69 -5.66 -18.48
C LYS A 635 19.04 -5.71 -17.10
N SER A 636 19.53 -4.87 -16.17
CA SER A 636 18.89 -4.71 -14.86
C SER A 636 17.53 -4.03 -14.99
N TYR A 637 16.68 -4.19 -13.98
CA TYR A 637 15.39 -3.50 -13.92
C TYR A 637 15.57 -1.97 -13.98
N PHE A 638 16.53 -1.45 -13.21
CA PHE A 638 16.80 -0.02 -13.10
C PHE A 638 17.29 0.57 -14.43
N GLU A 639 18.19 -0.11 -15.15
CA GLU A 639 18.66 0.32 -16.47
C GLU A 639 17.53 0.42 -17.49
N VAL A 640 16.66 -0.59 -17.51
CA VAL A 640 15.50 -0.60 -18.42
C VAL A 640 14.56 0.54 -18.06
N ALA A 641 14.28 0.70 -16.77
CA ALA A 641 13.31 1.65 -16.29
C ALA A 641 13.73 3.13 -16.45
N GLU A 642 15.02 3.45 -16.35
CA GLU A 642 15.55 4.79 -16.65
C GLU A 642 15.30 5.23 -18.10
N ASN A 643 15.29 4.29 -19.05
CA ASN A 643 15.20 4.59 -20.48
C ASN A 643 13.76 4.69 -21.01
N ILE A 644 12.80 4.08 -20.32
CA ILE A 644 11.39 4.01 -20.77
C ILE A 644 10.60 5.14 -20.14
N LEU A 645 10.84 5.37 -18.84
CA LEU A 645 9.87 6.05 -18.01
C LEU A 645 10.50 6.66 -16.77
N PRO A 646 11.40 7.65 -16.97
CA PRO A 646 11.87 8.41 -15.83
C PRO A 646 10.63 9.02 -15.15
N PRO A 647 10.47 8.85 -13.83
CA PRO A 647 9.41 9.56 -13.14
C PRO A 647 9.68 11.04 -13.40
N LEU A 648 8.70 11.74 -13.95
CA LEU A 648 8.80 13.19 -14.13
C LEU A 648 8.75 13.79 -12.73
N LEU A 649 9.93 13.88 -12.11
CA LEU A 649 10.11 14.37 -10.77
C LEU A 649 10.40 15.86 -10.85
N GLU A 650 9.49 16.67 -10.34
CA GLU A 650 9.73 18.10 -10.18
C GLU A 650 10.47 18.35 -8.88
N VAL A 651 11.54 19.14 -8.94
CA VAL A 651 12.18 19.67 -7.74
C VAL A 651 11.24 20.71 -7.15
N VAL A 652 10.55 20.37 -6.06
CA VAL A 652 9.59 21.27 -5.43
C VAL A 652 10.29 22.30 -4.52
N SER A 653 11.54 22.01 -4.10
CA SER A 653 12.31 22.92 -3.27
C SER A 653 13.82 22.73 -3.42
N THR A 654 14.51 23.79 -3.85
CA THR A 654 15.94 24.08 -3.57
C THR A 654 16.05 25.37 -2.73
N LEU A 655 15.00 25.69 -1.95
CA LEU A 655 14.82 26.98 -1.31
C LEU A 655 16.02 27.37 -0.42
N ASP A 656 16.36 28.65 -0.43
CA ASP A 656 17.41 29.22 0.41
C ASP A 656 17.01 29.04 1.88
N LEU A 657 17.69 28.11 2.56
CA LEU A 657 17.48 27.75 3.97
C LEU A 657 17.50 28.97 4.92
N LYS A 658 18.10 30.08 4.49
CA LYS A 658 18.22 31.31 5.27
C LYS A 658 16.87 31.96 5.58
N ASP A 659 15.91 31.95 4.65
CA ASP A 659 14.59 32.56 4.86
C ASP A 659 13.71 31.71 5.78
N LEU A 660 13.90 30.39 5.73
CA LEU A 660 13.16 29.46 6.56
C LEU A 660 13.67 29.46 8.01
N LYS A 661 14.98 29.67 8.28
CA LYS A 661 15.55 29.67 9.65
C LYS A 661 14.83 30.59 10.65
N ALA A 662 14.24 31.71 10.21
CA ALA A 662 13.48 32.63 11.07
C ALA A 662 12.03 32.18 11.36
N THR A 663 11.46 31.37 10.47
CA THR A 663 10.11 30.76 10.58
C THR A 663 10.13 29.34 11.14
N LEU A 664 11.29 28.67 11.09
CA LEU A 664 11.48 27.28 11.45
C LEU A 664 11.69 27.11 12.96
N TYR A 665 11.16 26.01 13.47
CA TYR A 665 11.58 25.36 14.71
C TYR A 665 13.07 24.91 14.60
N SER A 666 14.02 25.84 14.61
CA SER A 666 15.46 25.55 14.50
C SER A 666 16.06 24.85 15.72
N ASN A 667 15.30 24.72 16.82
CA ASN A 667 15.80 24.29 18.13
C ASN A 667 15.50 22.83 18.48
N PHE A 668 14.79 22.07 17.64
CA PHE A 668 14.55 20.65 17.94
C PHE A 668 15.65 19.76 17.37
N SER A 669 16.44 19.20 18.27
CA SER A 669 17.26 18.04 17.93
C SER A 669 16.36 16.80 17.80
N LEU A 670 16.71 15.92 16.86
CA LEU A 670 16.08 14.60 16.74
C LEU A 670 16.18 13.81 18.06
N GLU A 671 17.29 14.02 18.80
CA GLU A 671 17.54 13.46 20.13
C GLU A 671 16.49 13.89 21.17
N LEU A 672 16.09 15.17 21.17
CA LEU A 672 15.04 15.64 22.07
C LEU A 672 13.68 15.01 21.75
N TYR A 673 13.33 14.91 20.45
CA TYR A 673 12.11 14.23 20.02
C TYR A 673 12.12 12.76 20.49
N GLU A 674 13.21 12.03 20.26
CA GLU A 674 13.37 10.64 20.68
C GLU A 674 13.23 10.46 22.20
N ASN A 675 13.82 11.35 23.00
CA ASN A 675 13.73 11.31 24.45
C ASN A 675 12.28 11.53 24.95
N LEU A 676 11.55 12.47 24.35
CA LEU A 676 10.16 12.73 24.70
C LEU A 676 9.22 11.62 24.23
N GLU A 677 9.48 11.00 23.08
CA GLU A 677 8.75 9.83 22.60
C GLU A 677 8.92 8.65 23.56
N LYS A 678 10.18 8.34 23.94
CA LYS A 678 10.47 7.31 24.96
C LYS A 678 9.78 7.61 26.29
N ARG A 679 9.81 8.87 26.74
CA ARG A 679 9.12 9.29 27.97
C ARG A 679 7.61 9.09 27.84
N LEU A 680 6.99 9.46 26.74
CA LEU A 680 5.56 9.24 26.49
C LEU A 680 5.22 7.75 26.52
N LEU A 681 5.94 6.93 25.75
CA LEU A 681 5.70 5.48 25.68
C LEU A 681 5.90 4.83 27.05
N SER A 682 6.85 5.28 27.86
CA SER A 682 7.04 4.77 29.23
C SER A 682 5.86 5.07 30.15
N VAL A 683 5.12 6.17 29.93
CA VAL A 683 3.91 6.51 30.69
C VAL A 683 2.68 5.78 30.17
N LEU A 684 2.61 5.52 28.86
CA LEU A 684 1.44 4.92 28.22
C LEU A 684 1.47 3.39 28.24
N ASN A 685 2.65 2.77 28.12
CA ASN A 685 2.80 1.31 28.01
C ASN A 685 3.07 0.59 29.34
N THR A 686 2.91 1.28 30.49
CA THR A 686 3.03 0.67 31.84
C THR A 686 1.74 0.02 32.36
N ASP A 687 0.65 0.09 31.60
CA ASP A 687 -0.56 -0.74 31.79
C ASP A 687 -0.76 -1.61 30.56
#